data_AF-A0A8X6QLP7-F1
#
_entry.id   AF-A0A8X6QLP7-F1
#
_cell.length_a   1.000
_cell.length_b   1.000
_cell.length_c   1.000
_cell.angle_alpha   90.00
_cell.angle_beta   90.00
_cell.angle_gamma   90.00
#
_symmetry.space_group_name_H-M   'P 1'
#
loop_
_entity.id
_entity.type
_entity.pdbx_description
1 polymer ?
#
loop_
_entity_poly.entity_id
_entity_poly.type
_entity_poly.pdbx_seq_one_letter_code
_entity_poly.pdbx_strand_id
1 'polypeptide(L)'
;MVSCIVCGKGFNTNYNLKRHTLQVHEKKYSHQCPDCSKKFAQPSDLKRHKDSVHSAEKIVCEFCGTSFTRRDNLLHHLNNGNCQRKLQKEAGKRKRLDLTISSRKKKSQLSTSAENSAAVLENSTTVPENSTTVPENSDDDLEKISLPPKESESAFQKAYKSFNLPNNDSSLGIKEFLLLRKEETVFIFRNELKTYKSLKVSKWIHCIYSKETDAGKMIKNVEFKTSNNEVFQETNLVSLYDTMSEKIVKESEDFEGKDSGWTLDEILRLEVRTNRYSPFRGSSSFIEVPKQIAETKAIINVINKKDSQCFMWSVLAALYPSANHPNKTSSYVSHLNKLNFDGISFPTPLNEVKKFSKMNDIGINIYSFEEDLKIFPLLISDIVCEKHIDLLYIKNNDLGHYCFIKSLSRLVSKQLSKHQHKTYICKRCLSAFQTEYKLLQHNEMCGNKSPARVVMPSETCKFLKFKNFQHSLKIPFVVYADFECVTMKTDTCCPDPNFSFTNMYEKHVPIGFCYFISYQGGHYKDPVVYRGTDAPKCFIEKLEKDAIEIEHIYKNPKPLLPLTESEKQLYDNAKNCYVCDQTFRENNIKVRDHNHVTQKFNGPCCNSCNLAMKTPKFLPVFFHNLSGYDAHIFIKELGYDKKQINLIPNTEEKYISFSKSVSNDFQLRFLDSFKFMPSSLENLIKTLKKDEFKYMKQYFDSEKIDLLLRKGVFPYDYFDSFEKCKDSCLPPISKFYNELNEEAISVEDYNHACRVFNQFNLSNLGEYCDLYVKTDVLLLTDLFENFRKICIQTYKLDPCWYFTTPALSWDAMLLKTKVAIELFTDYDMLLFIENGVRGGISQCCNRYAKANNKYMSNFNPDDEIKYLMYLDANNLYGYAMSKYLPLKDFVWSDNNLTTQDILNLSDESDVGYILEVDLDYPPDLHDKHSDFPLAPENKPPPNCKEPRLLTTLEPKTKYVLHYSNLKLYLKLVLRLQNNSTRPPPAQP
;
A
#
# COMPACT_ATOMS: atom_id res chain seq x y z
N MET A 1 7.66 30.36 16.97
CA MET A 1 8.29 31.66 16.70
C MET A 1 9.80 31.43 16.78
N VAL A 2 10.58 31.77 15.76
CA VAL A 2 12.02 31.48 15.67
C VAL A 2 12.79 32.81 15.72
N SER A 3 13.79 32.93 16.60
CA SER A 3 14.53 34.16 16.84
C SER A 3 15.90 34.17 16.15
N CYS A 4 16.35 35.35 15.74
CA CYS A 4 17.69 35.52 15.19
C CYS A 4 18.74 35.42 16.29
N ILE A 5 19.67 34.47 16.16
CA ILE A 5 20.75 34.26 17.12
C ILE A 5 21.73 35.44 17.20
N VAL A 6 21.77 36.30 16.17
CA VAL A 6 22.69 37.45 16.09
C VAL A 6 22.11 38.72 16.73
N CYS A 7 20.78 38.93 16.67
CA CYS A 7 20.17 40.17 17.19
C CYS A 7 18.90 39.97 18.03
N GLY A 8 18.53 38.72 18.34
CA GLY A 8 17.40 38.36 19.19
C GLY A 8 16.00 38.57 18.59
N LYS A 9 15.87 39.13 17.39
CA LYS A 9 14.56 39.49 16.80
C LYS A 9 13.75 38.24 16.42
N GLY A 10 12.48 38.18 16.85
CA GLY A 10 11.58 37.04 16.62
C GLY A 10 10.88 37.08 15.26
N PHE A 11 10.80 35.92 14.60
CA PHE A 11 10.14 35.75 13.30
C PHE A 11 9.16 34.57 13.30
N ASN A 12 8.13 34.69 12.47
CA ASN A 12 7.02 33.74 12.47
C ASN A 12 7.35 32.49 11.63
N THR A 13 8.37 32.53 10.78
CA THR A 13 8.83 31.42 9.92
C THR A 13 10.35 31.43 9.76
N ASN A 14 10.94 30.24 9.53
CA ASN A 14 12.39 30.10 9.28
C ASN A 14 12.85 30.82 7.99
N TYR A 15 11.98 30.89 6.98
CA TYR A 15 12.24 31.68 5.76
C TYR A 15 12.48 33.16 6.07
N ASN A 16 11.64 33.75 6.92
CA ASN A 16 11.77 35.16 7.31
C ASN A 16 13.02 35.42 8.17
N LEU A 17 13.38 34.46 9.03
CA LEU A 17 14.63 34.51 9.79
C LEU A 17 15.85 34.45 8.86
N LYS A 18 15.90 33.51 7.92
CA LYS A 18 17.00 33.38 6.96
C LYS A 18 17.15 34.64 6.09
N ARG A 19 16.04 35.22 5.64
CA ARG A 19 16.03 36.50 4.92
C ARG A 19 16.59 37.64 5.77
N HIS A 20 16.18 37.73 7.04
CA HIS A 20 16.69 38.73 7.95
C HIS A 20 18.21 38.60 8.14
N THR A 21 18.71 37.38 8.32
CA THR A 21 20.15 37.13 8.49
C THR A 21 20.95 37.55 7.24
N LEU A 22 20.48 37.17 6.05
CA LEU A 22 21.12 37.52 4.78
C LEU A 22 21.17 39.05 4.53
N GLN A 23 20.09 39.76 4.88
CA GLN A 23 19.96 41.20 4.60
C GLN A 23 20.64 42.10 5.63
N VAL A 24 20.56 41.75 6.91
CA VAL A 24 20.99 42.63 8.01
C VAL A 24 22.40 42.28 8.49
N HIS A 25 22.74 41.00 8.55
CA HIS A 25 24.01 40.55 9.11
C HIS A 25 25.05 40.24 8.03
N GLU A 26 24.64 39.61 6.92
CA GLU A 26 25.57 39.21 5.85
C GLU A 26 25.66 40.20 4.68
N LYS A 27 24.70 41.14 4.55
CA LYS A 27 24.61 42.16 3.48
C LYS A 27 24.83 41.60 2.06
N LYS A 28 24.39 40.35 1.80
CA LYS A 28 24.46 39.74 0.46
C LYS A 28 23.26 40.17 -0.39
N TYR A 29 23.51 40.95 -1.44
CA TYR A 29 22.51 41.39 -2.43
C TYR A 29 22.85 40.83 -3.81
N SER A 30 22.19 39.73 -4.19
CA SER A 30 22.51 38.96 -5.40
C SER A 30 21.83 39.49 -6.67
N HIS A 31 20.87 40.42 -6.57
CA HIS A 31 20.01 40.81 -7.69
C HIS A 31 20.09 42.32 -7.95
N GLN A 32 20.84 42.72 -8.97
CA GLN A 32 20.99 44.11 -9.39
C GLN A 32 19.91 44.53 -10.39
N CYS A 33 19.39 45.75 -10.27
CA CYS A 33 18.51 46.30 -11.29
C CYS A 33 19.33 46.59 -12.57
N PRO A 34 18.91 46.11 -13.75
CA PRO A 34 19.55 46.46 -15.00
C PRO A 34 19.31 47.92 -15.40
N ASP A 35 18.24 48.55 -14.89
CA ASP A 35 17.84 49.91 -15.26
C ASP A 35 18.39 51.00 -14.31
N CYS A 36 18.97 50.61 -13.17
CA CYS A 36 19.70 51.51 -12.27
C CYS A 36 20.66 50.76 -11.33
N SER A 37 21.55 51.47 -10.63
CA SER A 37 22.61 50.85 -9.81
C SER A 37 22.14 50.21 -8.48
N LYS A 38 20.83 50.08 -8.22
CA LYS A 38 20.32 49.52 -6.95
C LYS A 38 20.35 47.98 -6.95
N LYS A 39 20.75 47.40 -5.80
CA LYS A 39 20.83 45.93 -5.58
C LYS A 39 19.85 45.48 -4.50
N PHE A 40 19.28 44.29 -4.69
CA PHE A 40 18.26 43.70 -3.83
C PHE A 40 18.62 42.26 -3.47
N ALA A 41 18.15 41.81 -2.31
CA ALA A 41 18.47 40.49 -1.76
C ALA A 41 17.52 39.38 -2.24
N GLN A 42 16.41 39.73 -2.89
CA GLN A 42 15.43 38.80 -3.43
C GLN A 42 14.91 39.28 -4.80
N PRO A 43 14.58 38.37 -5.72
CA PRO A 43 14.02 38.73 -7.03
C PRO A 43 12.70 39.50 -6.95
N SER A 44 11.85 39.19 -5.95
CA SER A 44 10.56 39.87 -5.74
C SER A 44 10.72 41.33 -5.30
N ASP A 45 11.76 41.64 -4.51
CA ASP A 45 12.07 43.01 -4.11
C ASP A 45 12.62 43.82 -5.30
N LEU A 46 13.42 43.19 -6.18
CA LEU A 46 13.87 43.78 -7.43
C LEU A 46 12.70 44.04 -8.39
N LYS A 47 11.80 43.06 -8.57
CA LYS A 47 10.60 43.21 -9.41
C LYS A 47 9.74 44.36 -8.92
N ARG A 48 9.46 44.43 -7.61
CA ARG A 48 8.71 45.55 -7.01
C ARG A 48 9.39 46.90 -7.20
N HIS A 49 10.71 46.96 -7.13
CA HIS A 49 11.45 48.19 -7.40
C HIS A 49 11.30 48.63 -8.87
N LYS A 50 11.44 47.69 -9.82
CA LYS A 50 11.21 47.97 -11.24
C LYS A 50 9.80 48.49 -11.50
N ASP A 51 8.80 47.82 -10.95
CA ASP A 51 7.39 48.17 -11.18
C ASP A 51 7.01 49.53 -10.58
N SER A 52 7.68 49.97 -9.51
CA SER A 52 7.34 51.23 -8.82
C SER A 52 8.19 52.44 -9.21
N VAL A 53 9.40 52.22 -9.76
CA VAL A 53 10.37 53.27 -10.08
C VAL A 53 10.64 53.38 -11.58
N HIS A 54 10.57 52.27 -12.31
CA HIS A 54 10.91 52.20 -13.74
C HIS A 54 9.70 51.92 -14.65
N SER A 55 8.53 51.57 -14.10
CA SER A 55 7.26 51.48 -14.84
C SER A 55 6.40 52.73 -14.62
N ALA A 56 5.64 53.12 -15.66
CA ALA A 56 4.77 54.31 -15.66
C ALA A 56 3.31 54.02 -15.25
N GLU A 57 2.98 52.78 -14.88
CA GLU A 57 1.60 52.39 -14.59
C GLU A 57 1.17 52.78 -13.17
N LYS A 58 0.15 53.66 -13.08
CA LYS A 58 -0.46 54.09 -11.82
C LYS A 58 -1.87 53.49 -11.69
N ILE A 59 -2.14 52.90 -10.54
CA ILE A 59 -3.43 52.32 -10.16
C ILE A 59 -4.27 53.41 -9.49
N VAL A 60 -5.44 53.72 -10.04
CA VAL A 60 -6.29 54.82 -9.56
C VAL A 60 -7.43 54.27 -8.69
N CYS A 61 -7.71 54.93 -7.57
CA CYS A 61 -8.88 54.64 -6.75
C CYS A 61 -10.15 55.07 -7.49
N GLU A 62 -11.05 54.15 -7.81
CA GLU A 62 -12.28 54.46 -8.55
C GLU A 62 -13.27 55.32 -7.73
N PHE A 63 -13.16 55.34 -6.40
CA PHE A 63 -14.06 56.11 -5.53
C PHE A 63 -13.67 57.58 -5.34
N CYS A 64 -12.40 57.94 -5.56
CA CYS A 64 -11.89 59.31 -5.35
C CYS A 64 -10.91 59.81 -6.41
N GLY A 65 -10.50 58.98 -7.37
CA GLY A 65 -9.60 59.34 -8.46
C GLY A 65 -8.13 59.49 -8.09
N THR A 66 -7.71 59.15 -6.86
CA THR A 66 -6.31 59.28 -6.45
C THR A 66 -5.46 58.15 -7.03
N SER A 67 -4.32 58.48 -7.64
CA SER A 67 -3.43 57.50 -8.28
C SER A 67 -2.30 57.02 -7.35
N PHE A 68 -2.04 55.71 -7.35
CA PHE A 68 -1.03 55.03 -6.55
C PHE A 68 -0.12 54.20 -7.45
N THR A 69 1.17 54.14 -7.15
CA THR A 69 2.11 53.30 -7.89
C THR A 69 2.11 51.84 -7.43
N ARG A 70 1.38 51.50 -6.36
CA ARG A 70 1.31 50.14 -5.81
C ARG A 70 -0.06 49.81 -5.22
N ARG A 71 -0.46 48.54 -5.36
CA ARG A 71 -1.78 48.02 -4.94
C ARG A 71 -1.99 48.01 -3.42
N ASP A 72 -0.94 47.76 -2.65
CA ASP A 72 -0.99 47.76 -1.17
C ASP A 72 -1.23 49.17 -0.61
N ASN A 73 -0.64 50.19 -1.23
CA ASN A 73 -0.93 51.60 -0.87
C ASN A 73 -2.38 51.99 -1.19
N LEU A 74 -2.93 51.52 -2.33
CA LEU A 74 -4.34 51.71 -2.64
C LEU A 74 -5.24 51.01 -1.61
N LEU A 75 -4.95 49.76 -1.25
CA LEU A 75 -5.73 49.02 -0.24
C LEU A 75 -5.70 49.72 1.13
N HIS A 76 -4.55 50.25 1.54
CA HIS A 76 -4.45 51.03 2.78
C HIS A 76 -5.25 52.34 2.68
N HIS A 77 -5.20 53.03 1.54
CA HIS A 77 -6.02 54.23 1.27
C HIS A 77 -7.53 53.92 1.32
N LEU A 78 -7.96 52.79 0.75
CA LEU A 78 -9.35 52.34 0.78
C LEU A 78 -9.84 52.01 2.20
N ASN A 79 -8.94 51.54 3.07
CA ASN A 79 -9.29 51.08 4.41
C ASN A 79 -9.20 52.16 5.51
N ASN A 80 -8.45 53.24 5.32
CA ASN A 80 -8.15 54.21 6.40
C ASN A 80 -8.53 55.68 6.07
N GLY A 81 -9.28 55.94 4.99
CA GLY A 81 -9.68 57.31 4.58
C GLY A 81 -11.17 57.46 4.24
N ASN A 82 -11.57 58.63 3.73
CA ASN A 82 -12.96 58.95 3.34
C ASN A 82 -13.61 57.95 2.34
N CYS A 83 -12.82 57.12 1.65
CA CYS A 83 -13.29 56.06 0.76
C CYS A 83 -13.81 54.80 1.49
N GLN A 84 -13.47 54.59 2.76
CA GLN A 84 -13.90 53.42 3.55
C GLN A 84 -15.42 53.39 3.76
N ARG A 85 -16.05 54.55 3.99
CA ARG A 85 -17.52 54.65 4.17
C ARG A 85 -18.29 54.34 2.90
N LYS A 86 -17.71 54.60 1.71
CA LYS A 86 -18.33 54.26 0.42
C LYS A 86 -18.22 52.76 0.13
N LEU A 87 -17.08 52.14 0.45
CA LEU A 87 -16.89 50.69 0.37
C LEU A 87 -17.86 49.89 1.27
N GLN A 88 -18.13 50.37 2.48
CA GLN A 88 -19.03 49.68 3.41
C GLN A 88 -20.52 49.70 2.97
N LYS A 89 -20.94 50.70 2.17
CA LYS A 89 -22.32 50.74 1.64
C LYS A 89 -22.57 49.75 0.49
N GLU A 90 -21.54 49.33 -0.23
CA GLU A 90 -21.67 48.34 -1.31
C GLU A 90 -21.42 46.89 -0.88
N ALA A 91 -20.79 46.67 0.28
CA ALA A 91 -20.46 45.34 0.80
C ALA A 91 -21.68 44.46 1.22
N GLY A 92 -22.90 45.01 1.19
CA GLY A 92 -24.15 44.27 1.45
C GLY A 92 -24.65 43.41 0.28
N LYS A 93 -23.98 43.42 -0.88
CA LYS A 93 -24.26 42.53 -2.01
C LYS A 93 -22.95 41.85 -2.41
N ARG A 94 -22.83 40.53 -2.21
CA ARG A 94 -21.62 39.76 -2.58
C ARG A 94 -21.37 39.82 -4.10
N LYS A 95 -20.51 40.74 -4.54
CA LYS A 95 -19.75 40.71 -5.79
C LYS A 95 -18.30 41.10 -5.48
N ARG A 96 -17.34 40.33 -6.00
CA ARG A 96 -15.90 40.60 -5.90
C ARG A 96 -15.60 41.87 -6.72
N LEU A 97 -15.00 42.90 -6.12
CA LEU A 97 -14.58 44.11 -6.84
C LEU A 97 -13.40 43.77 -7.78
N ASP A 98 -13.64 43.84 -9.10
CA ASP A 98 -12.60 43.80 -10.13
C ASP A 98 -11.95 45.18 -10.26
N LEU A 99 -10.65 45.26 -9.97
CA LEU A 99 -9.85 46.48 -10.13
C LEU A 99 -9.22 46.48 -11.53
N THR A 100 -9.78 47.23 -12.47
CA THR A 100 -9.27 47.33 -13.86
C THR A 100 -8.35 48.54 -14.04
N ILE A 101 -7.29 48.38 -14.84
CA ILE A 101 -6.36 49.45 -15.24
C ILE A 101 -6.95 50.10 -16.51
N SER A 102 -7.33 51.39 -16.46
CA SER A 102 -7.82 52.11 -17.65
C SER A 102 -6.77 53.06 -18.23
N SER A 103 -6.37 52.81 -19.49
CA SER A 103 -5.54 53.73 -20.28
C SER A 103 -6.42 54.62 -21.17
N ARG A 104 -6.34 55.94 -20.99
CA ARG A 104 -6.95 56.94 -21.90
C ARG A 104 -6.10 57.09 -23.18
N LYS A 105 -6.67 56.80 -24.35
CA LYS A 105 -6.18 57.35 -25.65
C LYS A 105 -7.17 58.40 -26.17
N LYS A 106 -6.63 59.58 -26.53
CA LYS A 106 -7.31 60.73 -27.13
C LYS A 106 -7.63 60.51 -28.62
N LYS A 107 -8.74 61.11 -29.06
CA LYS A 107 -9.30 61.16 -30.44
C LYS A 107 -8.52 62.08 -31.41
N SER A 108 -8.60 61.75 -32.70
CA SER A 108 -8.79 62.66 -33.86
C SER A 108 -9.20 61.80 -35.08
N GLN A 109 -10.44 61.77 -35.55
CA GLN A 109 -11.22 62.71 -36.40
C GLN A 109 -11.33 62.23 -37.88
N LEU A 110 -12.59 62.06 -38.32
CA LEU A 110 -13.24 62.24 -39.65
C LEU A 110 -14.18 61.05 -39.94
N SER A 111 -15.36 61.14 -40.56
CA SER A 111 -16.36 62.19 -40.83
C SER A 111 -17.56 61.47 -41.49
N THR A 112 -18.80 61.89 -41.19
CA THR A 112 -20.07 61.82 -42.01
C THR A 112 -20.55 60.43 -42.52
N SER A 113 -21.82 60.04 -42.61
CA SER A 113 -23.16 60.67 -42.57
C SER A 113 -24.24 59.58 -42.70
N ALA A 114 -25.42 59.80 -42.09
CA ALA A 114 -26.79 59.37 -42.52
C ALA A 114 -27.09 57.85 -42.66
N GLU A 115 -28.26 57.27 -42.38
CA GLU A 115 -29.61 57.75 -42.06
C GLU A 115 -30.51 56.53 -41.70
N ASN A 116 -31.65 56.83 -41.07
CA ASN A 116 -32.96 56.14 -41.17
C ASN A 116 -33.39 55.00 -40.22
N SER A 117 -34.30 55.43 -39.32
CA SER A 117 -35.66 54.93 -39.03
C SER A 117 -35.85 53.46 -38.61
N ALA A 118 -36.34 53.22 -37.38
CA ALA A 118 -37.76 53.12 -37.00
C ALA A 118 -38.35 51.78 -37.47
N ALA A 119 -39.12 51.00 -36.72
CA ALA A 119 -40.16 51.26 -35.72
C ALA A 119 -40.68 49.81 -35.37
N VAL A 120 -41.44 49.45 -34.36
CA VAL A 120 -42.41 50.14 -33.50
C VAL A 120 -42.79 49.17 -32.36
N LEU A 121 -42.89 49.75 -31.16
CA LEU A 121 -43.76 49.52 -29.98
C LEU A 121 -44.23 48.10 -29.59
N GLU A 122 -44.10 47.67 -28.32
CA GLU A 122 -44.82 48.14 -27.11
C GLU A 122 -46.36 48.10 -27.30
N ASN A 123 -47.23 47.55 -26.45
CA ASN A 123 -47.36 47.48 -25.00
C ASN A 123 -48.36 46.34 -24.72
N SER A 124 -48.50 45.73 -23.54
CA SER A 124 -49.16 46.35 -22.38
C SER A 124 -49.39 45.29 -21.28
N THR A 125 -49.14 45.68 -20.03
CA THR A 125 -49.90 45.45 -18.77
C THR A 125 -50.93 44.30 -18.74
N THR A 126 -51.06 43.45 -17.72
CA THR A 126 -51.27 43.72 -16.28
C THR A 126 -51.27 42.39 -15.50
N VAL A 127 -50.93 42.44 -14.21
CA VAL A 127 -50.99 41.33 -13.23
C VAL A 127 -52.43 41.09 -12.75
N PRO A 128 -52.82 39.85 -12.41
CA PRO A 128 -53.37 39.62 -11.08
C PRO A 128 -52.82 38.35 -10.39
N GLU A 129 -52.81 38.42 -9.06
CA GLU A 129 -52.41 37.39 -8.10
C GLU A 129 -53.33 36.16 -8.14
N ASN A 130 -52.77 34.94 -8.15
CA ASN A 130 -52.92 33.92 -7.09
C ASN A 130 -52.52 32.50 -7.54
N SER A 131 -51.94 31.78 -6.58
CA SER A 131 -52.07 30.32 -6.35
C SER A 131 -51.38 29.30 -7.28
N THR A 132 -50.69 28.39 -6.58
CA THR A 132 -50.59 26.93 -6.81
C THR A 132 -49.71 26.35 -7.93
N THR A 133 -49.04 25.27 -7.52
CA THR A 133 -48.42 24.16 -8.26
C THR A 133 -47.09 24.40 -8.99
N VAL A 134 -46.06 23.74 -8.45
CA VAL A 134 -44.80 23.40 -9.11
C VAL A 134 -45.09 22.28 -10.12
N PRO A 135 -44.79 22.42 -11.42
CA PRO A 135 -44.78 21.31 -12.35
C PRO A 135 -43.42 20.59 -12.31
N GLU A 136 -43.51 19.27 -12.33
CA GLU A 136 -42.44 18.32 -12.62
C GLU A 136 -41.85 18.61 -14.00
N ASN A 137 -40.51 18.68 -14.12
CA ASN A 137 -39.84 18.67 -15.41
C ASN A 137 -39.50 17.23 -15.79
N SER A 138 -40.07 16.84 -16.93
CA SER A 138 -40.01 15.56 -17.61
C SER A 138 -38.66 15.24 -18.25
N ASP A 139 -38.39 13.93 -18.35
CA ASP A 139 -37.18 13.23 -18.81
C ASP A 139 -36.90 13.27 -20.34
N ASP A 140 -37.53 14.13 -21.14
CA ASP A 140 -37.64 13.91 -22.61
C ASP A 140 -36.62 14.62 -23.53
N ASP A 141 -35.62 15.36 -23.02
CA ASP A 141 -34.71 16.13 -23.91
C ASP A 141 -33.31 15.52 -24.15
N LEU A 142 -33.05 14.24 -23.79
CA LEU A 142 -31.71 13.62 -23.93
C LEU A 142 -31.57 12.57 -25.04
N GLU A 143 -32.54 12.39 -25.93
CA GLU A 143 -32.47 11.38 -27.01
C GLU A 143 -31.70 11.83 -28.28
N LYS A 144 -31.03 12.98 -28.29
CA LYS A 144 -30.21 13.42 -29.43
C LYS A 144 -28.71 13.43 -29.13
N ILE A 145 -28.14 12.27 -28.81
CA ILE A 145 -26.69 12.03 -28.95
C ILE A 145 -26.49 10.91 -29.97
N SER A 146 -25.98 11.30 -31.14
CA SER A 146 -25.61 10.40 -32.24
C SER A 146 -24.38 9.59 -31.85
N LEU A 147 -24.61 8.29 -31.60
CA LEU A 147 -23.64 7.22 -31.31
C LEU A 147 -22.99 7.24 -29.91
N PRO A 148 -23.07 6.12 -29.14
CA PRO A 148 -22.39 6.02 -27.87
C PRO A 148 -20.86 6.01 -28.07
N PRO A 149 -20.08 6.66 -27.19
CA PRO A 149 -18.63 6.62 -27.24
C PRO A 149 -18.13 5.17 -27.16
N LYS A 150 -17.20 4.81 -28.06
CA LYS A 150 -16.75 3.42 -28.25
C LYS A 150 -15.92 2.97 -27.05
N GLU A 151 -16.33 1.86 -26.40
CA GLU A 151 -15.55 1.18 -25.36
C GLU A 151 -14.17 0.83 -25.95
N SER A 152 -13.11 1.32 -25.32
CA SER A 152 -11.75 1.21 -25.86
C SER A 152 -10.99 0.03 -25.27
N GLU A 153 -11.14 -0.23 -23.97
CA GLU A 153 -10.51 -1.35 -23.26
C GLU A 153 -11.38 -1.83 -22.10
N SER A 154 -11.28 -3.13 -21.78
CA SER A 154 -12.04 -3.78 -20.72
C SER A 154 -11.23 -4.92 -20.10
N ALA A 155 -11.25 -5.01 -18.78
CA ALA A 155 -10.48 -5.99 -18.00
C ALA A 155 -11.32 -6.59 -16.86
N PHE A 156 -10.83 -7.71 -16.29
CA PHE A 156 -11.43 -8.37 -15.13
C PHE A 156 -12.94 -8.65 -15.28
N GLN A 157 -13.34 -9.38 -16.33
CA GLN A 157 -14.76 -9.69 -16.61
C GLN A 157 -15.66 -8.44 -16.77
N LYS A 158 -15.12 -7.37 -17.39
CA LYS A 158 -15.79 -6.06 -17.52
C LYS A 158 -16.03 -5.33 -16.20
N ALA A 159 -15.35 -5.72 -15.13
CA ALA A 159 -15.36 -4.96 -13.88
C ALA A 159 -14.59 -3.63 -14.01
N TYR A 160 -13.71 -3.51 -15.00
CA TYR A 160 -13.06 -2.27 -15.40
C TYR A 160 -13.35 -1.98 -16.88
N LYS A 161 -13.73 -0.74 -17.19
CA LYS A 161 -13.86 -0.25 -18.57
C LYS A 161 -13.21 1.12 -18.73
N SER A 162 -12.62 1.33 -19.90
CA SER A 162 -12.07 2.62 -20.31
C SER A 162 -12.71 3.10 -21.62
N PHE A 163 -13.17 4.35 -21.61
CA PHE A 163 -13.78 5.03 -22.74
C PHE A 163 -12.86 6.18 -23.17
N ASN A 164 -12.44 6.18 -24.43
CA ASN A 164 -11.57 7.21 -24.99
C ASN A 164 -12.39 8.21 -25.81
N LEU A 165 -12.37 9.47 -25.39
CA LEU A 165 -12.96 10.60 -26.10
C LEU A 165 -11.82 11.39 -26.77
N PRO A 166 -11.54 11.17 -28.06
CA PRO A 166 -10.44 11.83 -28.76
C PRO A 166 -10.69 13.34 -28.86
N ASN A 167 -9.62 14.12 -28.96
CA ASN A 167 -9.75 15.51 -29.37
C ASN A 167 -9.69 15.61 -30.90
N ASN A 168 -10.72 16.20 -31.50
CA ASN A 168 -10.76 16.41 -32.95
C ASN A 168 -10.40 17.86 -33.31
N ASP A 169 -10.20 18.74 -32.32
CA ASP A 169 -9.91 20.16 -32.52
C ASP A 169 -8.66 20.56 -31.71
N SER A 170 -7.55 20.78 -32.41
CA SER A 170 -6.25 21.10 -31.82
C SER A 170 -6.18 22.50 -31.19
N SER A 171 -7.22 23.34 -31.34
CA SER A 171 -7.22 24.72 -30.85
C SER A 171 -7.82 24.92 -29.45
N LEU A 172 -8.36 23.87 -28.83
CA LEU A 172 -9.04 23.96 -27.53
C LEU A 172 -8.07 23.88 -26.34
N GLY A 173 -8.24 24.77 -25.37
CA GLY A 173 -7.64 24.64 -24.04
C GLY A 173 -8.28 23.51 -23.23
N ILE A 174 -7.60 23.06 -22.16
CA ILE A 174 -8.05 21.94 -21.32
C ILE A 174 -9.45 22.19 -20.75
N LYS A 175 -9.72 23.43 -20.31
CA LYS A 175 -10.99 23.81 -19.71
C LYS A 175 -12.14 23.76 -20.73
N GLU A 176 -11.91 24.29 -21.93
CA GLU A 176 -12.86 24.31 -23.03
C GLU A 176 -13.16 22.88 -23.51
N PHE A 177 -12.11 22.05 -23.65
CA PHE A 177 -12.25 20.65 -24.04
C PHE A 177 -13.03 19.83 -23.02
N LEU A 178 -12.77 20.00 -21.72
CA LEU A 178 -13.56 19.37 -20.66
C LEU A 178 -15.01 19.87 -20.64
N LEU A 179 -15.28 21.13 -20.99
CA LEU A 179 -16.65 21.62 -21.08
C LEU A 179 -17.39 20.97 -22.27
N LEU A 180 -16.72 20.84 -23.42
CA LEU A 180 -17.26 20.21 -24.62
C LEU A 180 -17.62 18.73 -24.38
N ARG A 181 -16.76 17.97 -23.69
CA ARG A 181 -16.96 16.53 -23.42
C ARG A 181 -17.82 16.23 -22.19
N LYS A 182 -18.43 17.25 -21.57
CA LYS A 182 -19.20 17.11 -20.34
C LYS A 182 -20.40 16.19 -20.50
N GLU A 183 -21.22 16.42 -21.53
CA GLU A 183 -22.44 15.64 -21.75
C GLU A 183 -22.13 14.18 -22.09
N GLU A 184 -21.15 13.92 -22.94
CA GLU A 184 -20.69 12.56 -23.28
C GLU A 184 -20.16 11.81 -22.05
N THR A 185 -19.37 12.48 -21.20
CA THR A 185 -18.84 11.85 -19.99
C THR A 185 -19.93 11.54 -18.97
N VAL A 186 -20.87 12.48 -18.76
CA VAL A 186 -22.02 12.26 -17.87
C VAL A 186 -22.92 11.15 -18.42
N PHE A 187 -23.08 11.05 -19.74
CA PHE A 187 -23.79 9.95 -20.39
C PHE A 187 -23.12 8.60 -20.13
N ILE A 188 -21.79 8.49 -20.26
CA ILE A 188 -21.03 7.28 -19.91
C ILE A 188 -21.30 6.88 -18.45
N PHE A 189 -21.17 7.83 -17.51
CA PHE A 189 -21.44 7.57 -16.10
C PHE A 189 -22.86 7.06 -15.88
N ARG A 190 -23.85 7.72 -16.48
CA ARG A 190 -25.27 7.34 -16.34
C ARG A 190 -25.55 5.96 -16.94
N ASN A 191 -25.00 5.64 -18.12
CA ASN A 191 -25.23 4.36 -18.79
C ASN A 191 -24.61 3.18 -18.01
N GLU A 192 -23.37 3.33 -17.57
CA GLU A 192 -22.70 2.32 -16.76
C GLU A 192 -23.39 2.16 -15.39
N LEU A 193 -23.88 3.26 -14.81
CA LEU A 193 -24.59 3.25 -13.53
C LEU A 193 -25.96 2.56 -13.62
N LYS A 194 -26.64 2.62 -14.78
CA LYS A 194 -27.85 1.82 -15.04
C LYS A 194 -27.56 0.32 -14.98
N THR A 195 -26.37 -0.10 -15.40
CA THR A 195 -25.97 -1.51 -15.45
C THR A 195 -25.51 -2.02 -14.08
N TYR A 196 -24.63 -1.29 -13.39
CA TYR A 196 -23.95 -1.78 -12.18
C TYR A 196 -24.48 -1.19 -10.86
N LYS A 197 -25.44 -0.25 -10.90
CA LYS A 197 -26.05 0.47 -9.75
C LYS A 197 -25.10 1.33 -8.91
N SER A 198 -23.82 0.96 -8.80
CA SER A 198 -22.77 1.72 -8.13
C SER A 198 -21.43 1.53 -8.84
N LEU A 199 -20.66 2.62 -8.92
CA LEU A 199 -19.42 2.68 -9.68
C LEU A 199 -18.34 3.44 -8.92
N LYS A 200 -17.09 3.19 -9.29
CA LYS A 200 -15.98 4.11 -9.05
C LYS A 200 -15.51 4.65 -10.38
N VAL A 201 -15.52 5.98 -10.55
CA VAL A 201 -15.16 6.64 -11.79
C VAL A 201 -13.92 7.51 -11.62
N SER A 202 -13.09 7.58 -12.65
CA SER A 202 -11.98 8.54 -12.74
C SER A 202 -11.86 9.08 -14.16
N LYS A 203 -11.20 10.23 -14.29
CA LYS A 203 -10.95 10.93 -15.55
C LYS A 203 -9.45 11.19 -15.69
N TRP A 204 -8.93 10.91 -16.87
CA TRP A 204 -7.53 11.07 -17.23
C TRP A 204 -7.49 11.88 -18.52
N ILE A 205 -6.90 13.07 -18.50
CA ILE A 205 -6.67 13.83 -19.72
C ILE A 205 -5.23 13.60 -20.15
N HIS A 206 -5.05 13.23 -21.42
CA HIS A 206 -3.76 12.98 -22.05
C HIS A 206 -3.42 14.17 -22.93
N CYS A 207 -2.34 14.87 -22.61
CA CYS A 207 -1.92 16.09 -23.29
C CYS A 207 -0.46 16.00 -23.74
N ILE A 208 -0.14 16.73 -24.80
CA ILE A 208 1.21 17.04 -25.25
C ILE A 208 1.51 18.47 -24.81
N TYR A 209 2.61 18.62 -24.07
CA TYR A 209 3.19 19.91 -23.72
C TYR A 209 4.47 20.12 -24.51
N SER A 210 4.74 21.36 -24.90
CA SER A 210 5.99 21.73 -25.55
C SER A 210 6.72 22.84 -24.81
N LYS A 211 8.03 22.88 -24.98
CA LYS A 211 8.91 23.91 -24.42
C LYS A 211 9.99 24.26 -25.44
N GLU A 212 10.21 25.55 -25.67
CA GLU A 212 11.33 26.02 -26.47
C GLU A 212 12.62 26.01 -25.64
N THR A 213 13.67 25.42 -26.18
CA THR A 213 15.02 25.39 -25.59
C THR A 213 16.05 25.80 -26.64
N ASP A 214 17.27 26.15 -26.20
CA ASP A 214 18.38 26.50 -27.09
C ASP A 214 18.76 25.37 -28.08
N ALA A 215 18.30 24.14 -27.85
CA ALA A 215 18.51 22.96 -28.68
C ALA A 215 17.29 22.55 -29.54
N GLY A 216 16.17 23.29 -29.48
CA GLY A 216 14.94 23.03 -30.25
C GLY A 216 13.65 22.94 -29.40
N LYS A 217 12.52 22.63 -30.07
CA LYS A 217 11.20 22.42 -29.42
C LYS A 217 11.17 21.03 -28.77
N MET A 218 11.16 20.98 -27.44
CA MET A 218 10.95 19.75 -26.69
C MET A 218 9.47 19.45 -26.55
N ILE A 219 9.08 18.18 -26.62
CA ILE A 219 7.71 17.70 -26.55
C ILE A 219 7.60 16.66 -25.43
N LYS A 220 6.57 16.75 -24.61
CA LYS A 220 6.34 15.88 -23.46
C LYS A 220 4.87 15.47 -23.36
N ASN A 221 4.65 14.17 -23.21
CA ASN A 221 3.32 13.65 -22.86
C ASN A 221 3.08 13.81 -21.36
N VAL A 222 2.01 14.52 -21.00
CA VAL A 222 1.61 14.79 -19.63
C VAL A 222 0.18 14.27 -19.43
N GLU A 223 -0.03 13.56 -18.33
CA GLU A 223 -1.33 13.02 -17.95
C GLU A 223 -1.79 13.66 -16.63
N PHE A 224 -2.99 14.24 -16.62
CA PHE A 224 -3.63 14.72 -15.37
C PHE A 224 -4.80 13.80 -15.02
N LYS A 225 -4.85 13.34 -13.77
CA LYS A 225 -5.79 12.28 -13.34
C LYS A 225 -6.54 12.63 -12.07
N THR A 226 -7.80 12.25 -12.02
CA THR A 226 -8.59 12.32 -10.78
C THR A 226 -8.46 11.04 -9.95
N SER A 227 -8.70 11.16 -8.64
CA SER A 227 -8.89 9.99 -7.78
C SER A 227 -10.14 9.22 -8.19
N ASN A 228 -10.22 7.94 -7.84
CA ASN A 228 -11.45 7.18 -8.02
C ASN A 228 -12.55 7.76 -7.12
N ASN A 229 -13.60 8.31 -7.74
CA ASN A 229 -14.76 8.87 -7.06
C ASN A 229 -15.89 7.85 -7.05
N GLU A 230 -16.53 7.67 -5.91
CA GLU A 230 -17.67 6.77 -5.81
C GLU A 230 -18.93 7.42 -6.38
N VAL A 231 -19.67 6.69 -7.21
CA VAL A 231 -20.87 7.17 -7.92
C VAL A 231 -22.03 6.22 -7.66
N PHE A 232 -23.16 6.79 -7.27
CA PHE A 232 -24.41 6.13 -6.93
C PHE A 232 -25.56 6.71 -7.74
N GLN A 233 -26.72 6.03 -7.75
CA GLN A 233 -27.91 6.46 -8.51
C GLN A 233 -28.36 7.89 -8.15
N GLU A 234 -28.20 8.28 -6.89
CA GLU A 234 -28.52 9.59 -6.33
C GLU A 234 -27.41 10.64 -6.49
N THR A 235 -26.24 10.25 -6.98
CA THR A 235 -25.11 11.19 -7.15
C THR A 235 -25.43 12.19 -8.24
N ASN A 236 -25.30 13.49 -7.94
CA ASN A 236 -25.40 14.52 -8.96
C ASN A 236 -24.16 14.46 -9.87
N LEU A 237 -24.28 13.72 -10.97
CA LEU A 237 -23.22 13.44 -11.93
C LEU A 237 -22.61 14.71 -12.54
N VAL A 238 -23.41 15.76 -12.69
CA VAL A 238 -22.97 17.05 -13.24
C VAL A 238 -22.02 17.74 -12.26
N SER A 239 -22.44 17.85 -10.99
CA SER A 239 -21.59 18.45 -9.94
C SER A 239 -20.31 17.67 -9.68
N LEU A 240 -20.38 16.34 -9.76
CA LEU A 240 -19.22 15.46 -9.66
C LEU A 240 -18.26 15.69 -10.82
N TYR A 241 -18.78 15.74 -12.05
CA TYR A 241 -17.98 16.03 -13.23
C TYR A 241 -17.24 17.36 -13.11
N ASP A 242 -17.93 18.40 -12.66
CA ASP A 242 -17.37 19.75 -12.49
C ASP A 242 -16.25 19.75 -11.45
N THR A 243 -16.49 19.16 -10.28
CA THR A 243 -15.47 19.01 -9.22
C THR A 243 -14.23 18.26 -9.73
N MET A 244 -14.44 17.18 -10.49
CA MET A 244 -13.35 16.41 -11.10
C MET A 244 -12.59 17.21 -12.16
N SER A 245 -13.29 18.03 -12.95
CA SER A 245 -12.68 18.89 -13.97
C SER A 245 -11.88 20.03 -13.35
N GLU A 246 -12.39 20.68 -12.30
CA GLU A 246 -11.68 21.73 -11.57
C GLU A 246 -10.34 21.24 -11.03
N LYS A 247 -10.29 20.00 -10.52
CA LYS A 247 -9.03 19.40 -10.07
C LYS A 247 -8.02 19.27 -11.21
N ILE A 248 -8.45 18.74 -12.36
CA ILE A 248 -7.58 18.59 -13.55
C ILE A 248 -7.07 19.95 -14.03
N VAL A 249 -7.96 20.94 -14.15
CA VAL A 249 -7.61 22.30 -14.59
C VAL A 249 -6.61 22.93 -13.64
N LYS A 250 -6.81 22.79 -12.32
CA LYS A 250 -5.87 23.31 -11.33
C LYS A 250 -4.50 22.62 -11.42
N GLU A 251 -4.47 21.29 -11.58
CA GLU A 251 -3.21 20.56 -11.74
C GLU A 251 -2.47 20.95 -13.03
N SER A 252 -3.19 21.24 -14.12
CA SER A 252 -2.58 21.74 -15.36
C SER A 252 -2.08 23.18 -15.24
N GLU A 253 -2.84 24.07 -14.59
CA GLU A 253 -2.41 25.45 -14.31
C GLU A 253 -1.16 25.47 -13.41
N ASP A 254 -1.13 24.62 -12.38
CA ASP A 254 0.03 24.46 -11.49
C ASP A 254 1.24 23.87 -12.24
N PHE A 255 1.03 23.07 -13.29
CA PHE A 255 2.11 22.54 -14.12
C PHE A 255 2.71 23.61 -15.05
N GLU A 256 1.88 24.47 -15.64
CA GLU A 256 2.32 25.60 -16.48
C GLU A 256 2.94 26.73 -15.65
N GLY A 257 2.41 27.00 -14.46
CA GLY A 257 2.77 28.16 -13.62
C GLY A 257 4.07 28.04 -12.81
N LYS A 258 4.76 26.89 -12.81
CA LYS A 258 5.94 26.61 -11.95
C LYS A 258 7.30 27.04 -12.53
N ASP A 259 7.37 28.14 -13.28
CA ASP A 259 8.60 28.65 -13.93
C ASP A 259 9.29 27.61 -14.86
N SER A 260 8.58 26.57 -15.28
CA SER A 260 9.16 25.45 -16.04
C SER A 260 9.19 25.65 -17.56
N GLY A 261 8.48 26.66 -18.08
CA GLY A 261 8.47 27.02 -19.52
C GLY A 261 7.70 26.06 -20.43
N TRP A 262 6.85 25.19 -19.87
CA TRP A 262 6.00 24.27 -20.63
C TRP A 262 4.69 24.94 -21.01
N THR A 263 4.30 24.82 -22.28
CA THR A 263 3.02 25.29 -22.82
C THR A 263 2.25 24.12 -23.40
N LEU A 264 0.94 24.09 -23.20
CA LEU A 264 0.08 23.09 -23.83
C LEU A 264 0.20 23.18 -25.37
N ASP A 265 0.57 22.08 -26.00
CA ASP A 265 0.73 21.98 -27.46
C ASP A 265 -0.52 21.34 -28.09
N GLU A 266 -0.94 20.19 -27.56
CA GLU A 266 -2.09 19.44 -28.06
C GLU A 266 -2.77 18.67 -26.93
N ILE A 267 -4.10 18.56 -26.96
CA ILE A 267 -4.83 17.58 -26.14
C ILE A 267 -5.08 16.35 -27.00
N LEU A 268 -4.64 15.18 -26.57
CA LEU A 268 -4.80 13.93 -27.33
C LEU A 268 -6.20 13.34 -27.13
N ARG A 269 -6.58 13.14 -25.86
CA ARG A 269 -7.86 12.50 -25.50
C ARG A 269 -8.22 12.72 -24.04
N LEU A 270 -9.51 12.63 -23.76
CA LEU A 270 -10.05 12.39 -22.42
C LEU A 270 -10.37 10.90 -22.28
N GLU A 271 -9.72 10.24 -21.34
CA GLU A 271 -9.98 8.87 -20.96
C GLU A 271 -10.88 8.85 -19.71
N VAL A 272 -12.05 8.23 -19.84
CA VAL A 272 -13.04 8.07 -18.78
C VAL A 272 -13.03 6.62 -18.33
N ARG A 273 -12.74 6.38 -17.05
CA ARG A 273 -12.62 5.04 -16.48
C ARG A 273 -13.76 4.75 -15.54
N THR A 274 -14.38 3.60 -15.71
CA THR A 274 -15.42 3.09 -14.81
C THR A 274 -14.99 1.76 -14.22
N ASN A 275 -15.17 1.64 -12.91
CA ASN A 275 -14.92 0.43 -12.15
C ASN A 275 -16.23 0.01 -11.51
N ARG A 276 -16.58 -1.27 -11.60
CA ARG A 276 -17.64 -1.86 -10.78
C ARG A 276 -17.26 -1.68 -9.32
N TYR A 277 -18.15 -1.07 -8.55
CA TYR A 277 -17.92 -0.81 -7.15
C TYR A 277 -19.13 -1.26 -6.34
N SER A 278 -18.91 -2.15 -5.37
CA SER A 278 -19.97 -2.67 -4.51
C SER A 278 -19.69 -2.24 -3.07
N PRO A 279 -20.02 -0.99 -2.69
CA PRO A 279 -19.76 -0.49 -1.34
C PRO A 279 -20.57 -1.25 -0.29
N PHE A 280 -20.15 -1.16 0.96
CA PHE A 280 -21.00 -1.52 2.09
C PHE A 280 -21.99 -0.36 2.37
N ARG A 281 -23.17 -0.35 1.73
CA ARG A 281 -24.27 0.62 1.94
C ARG A 281 -25.61 -0.11 1.99
N GLY A 282 -26.61 0.48 2.62
CA GLY A 282 -28.00 0.02 2.46
C GLY A 282 -28.44 -0.02 0.99
N SER A 283 -29.62 -0.54 0.69
CA SER A 283 -30.18 -0.55 -0.65
C SER A 283 -31.59 -0.01 -0.66
N SER A 284 -32.07 0.34 -1.85
CA SER A 284 -33.44 0.76 -2.14
C SER A 284 -34.45 -0.39 -2.07
N SER A 285 -34.01 -1.61 -1.78
CA SER A 285 -34.83 -2.81 -1.78
C SER A 285 -34.65 -3.59 -0.48
N PHE A 286 -35.77 -3.97 0.13
CA PHE A 286 -35.78 -4.90 1.26
C PHE A 286 -35.06 -6.22 0.91
N ILE A 287 -34.09 -6.61 1.72
CA ILE A 287 -33.39 -7.90 1.60
C ILE A 287 -33.87 -8.81 2.74
N GLU A 288 -34.34 -10.01 2.37
CA GLU A 288 -34.70 -11.02 3.37
C GLU A 288 -33.46 -11.58 4.07
N VAL A 289 -33.58 -11.75 5.38
CA VAL A 289 -32.52 -12.38 6.18
C VAL A 289 -32.51 -13.86 5.87
N PRO A 290 -31.33 -14.51 5.70
CA PRO A 290 -31.24 -15.96 5.51
C PRO A 290 -32.07 -16.71 6.56
N LYS A 291 -32.80 -17.74 6.14
CA LYS A 291 -33.75 -18.49 6.98
C LYS A 291 -33.14 -18.92 8.32
N GLN A 292 -31.91 -19.41 8.30
CA GLN A 292 -31.19 -19.89 9.49
C GLN A 292 -30.91 -18.77 10.51
N ILE A 293 -30.66 -17.54 10.03
CA ILE A 293 -30.49 -16.35 10.89
C ILE A 293 -31.87 -15.86 11.36
N ALA A 294 -32.89 -15.85 10.50
CA ALA A 294 -34.24 -15.44 10.86
C ALA A 294 -34.84 -16.32 11.98
N GLU A 295 -34.58 -17.64 11.94
CA GLU A 295 -34.99 -18.62 12.95
C GLU A 295 -34.44 -18.33 14.36
N THR A 296 -33.32 -17.61 14.48
CA THR A 296 -32.77 -17.21 15.79
C THR A 296 -33.69 -16.24 16.54
N LYS A 297 -34.63 -15.59 15.85
CA LYS A 297 -35.48 -14.50 16.37
C LYS A 297 -34.67 -13.37 17.03
N ALA A 298 -33.41 -13.22 16.63
CA ALA A 298 -32.48 -12.20 17.15
C ALA A 298 -32.54 -10.89 16.37
N ILE A 299 -33.13 -10.91 15.17
CA ILE A 299 -33.16 -9.79 14.22
C ILE A 299 -34.58 -9.26 14.08
N ILE A 300 -34.71 -7.93 14.05
CA ILE A 300 -35.88 -7.22 13.53
C ILE A 300 -35.48 -6.63 12.18
N ASN A 301 -36.07 -7.16 11.11
CA ASN A 301 -35.86 -6.67 9.77
C ASN A 301 -37.08 -5.82 9.36
N VAL A 302 -36.92 -4.50 9.36
CA VAL A 302 -38.00 -3.57 9.00
C VAL A 302 -38.16 -3.52 7.48
N ILE A 303 -39.39 -3.72 7.02
CA ILE A 303 -39.73 -3.84 5.60
C ILE A 303 -39.83 -2.45 4.96
N ASN A 304 -38.79 -2.04 4.25
CA ASN A 304 -38.70 -0.76 3.53
C ASN A 304 -38.84 -0.95 2.01
N LYS A 305 -40.01 -1.43 1.54
CA LYS A 305 -40.24 -1.71 0.11
C LYS A 305 -40.31 -0.48 -0.80
N LYS A 306 -40.36 0.74 -0.23
CA LYS A 306 -40.63 1.98 -0.96
C LYS A 306 -39.57 3.07 -0.76
N ASP A 307 -38.51 2.79 0.00
CA ASP A 307 -37.48 3.77 0.34
C ASP A 307 -36.10 3.10 0.55
N SER A 308 -35.04 3.91 0.52
CA SER A 308 -33.66 3.48 0.75
C SER A 308 -33.19 3.69 2.20
N GLN A 309 -34.11 3.76 3.17
CA GLN A 309 -33.85 4.25 4.53
C GLN A 309 -33.74 3.11 5.56
N CYS A 310 -33.35 1.91 5.14
CA CYS A 310 -33.18 0.74 6.03
C CYS A 310 -32.31 1.01 7.27
N PHE A 311 -31.27 1.85 7.15
CA PHE A 311 -30.45 2.29 8.28
C PHE A 311 -31.28 3.06 9.33
N MET A 312 -32.02 4.09 8.90
CA MET A 312 -32.88 4.89 9.76
C MET A 312 -33.94 4.02 10.46
N TRP A 313 -34.63 3.17 9.69
CA TRP A 313 -35.65 2.28 10.25
C TRP A 313 -35.08 1.31 11.28
N SER A 314 -33.87 0.79 11.05
CA SER A 314 -33.21 -0.11 12.01
C SER A 314 -32.79 0.61 13.29
N VAL A 315 -32.29 1.85 13.19
CA VAL A 315 -31.95 2.68 14.35
C VAL A 315 -33.21 3.04 15.16
N LEU A 316 -34.29 3.44 14.50
CA LEU A 316 -35.57 3.73 15.16
C LEU A 316 -36.17 2.50 15.83
N ALA A 317 -36.10 1.33 15.19
CA ALA A 317 -36.56 0.07 15.77
C ALA A 317 -35.78 -0.32 17.03
N ALA A 318 -34.50 0.07 17.12
CA ALA A 318 -33.67 -0.17 18.29
C ALA A 318 -34.01 0.76 19.47
N LEU A 319 -34.21 2.05 19.21
CA LEU A 319 -34.46 3.06 20.25
C LEU A 319 -35.92 3.12 20.69
N TYR A 320 -36.85 2.83 19.78
CA TYR A 320 -38.30 2.93 19.99
C TYR A 320 -38.98 1.61 19.58
N PRO A 321 -38.72 0.50 20.31
CA PRO A 321 -39.22 -0.81 19.92
C PRO A 321 -40.76 -0.88 19.95
N SER A 322 -41.38 -1.33 18.86
CA SER A 322 -42.83 -1.54 18.78
C SER A 322 -43.23 -2.96 19.22
N ALA A 323 -44.24 -3.07 20.07
CA ALA A 323 -44.85 -4.35 20.44
C ALA A 323 -45.69 -4.95 19.28
N ASN A 324 -46.34 -4.08 18.51
CA ASN A 324 -47.24 -4.47 17.41
C ASN A 324 -46.57 -4.22 16.06
N HIS A 325 -46.47 -5.27 15.24
CA HIS A 325 -45.85 -5.23 13.91
C HIS A 325 -44.47 -4.53 13.86
N PRO A 326 -43.45 -5.04 14.59
CA PRO A 326 -42.12 -4.43 14.63
C PRO A 326 -41.40 -4.38 13.28
N ASN A 327 -41.87 -5.16 12.29
CA ASN A 327 -41.28 -5.20 10.95
C ASN A 327 -41.90 -4.16 9.99
N LYS A 328 -42.86 -3.33 10.41
CA LYS A 328 -43.50 -2.31 9.56
C LYS A 328 -42.92 -0.92 9.82
N THR A 329 -42.68 -0.14 8.75
CA THR A 329 -42.20 1.25 8.85
C THR A 329 -43.20 2.18 9.53
N SER A 330 -44.51 1.95 9.32
CA SER A 330 -45.60 2.73 9.94
C SER A 330 -45.54 2.80 11.47
N SER A 331 -44.92 1.79 12.10
CA SER A 331 -44.76 1.70 13.54
C SER A 331 -43.77 2.73 14.10
N TYR A 332 -42.93 3.35 13.26
CA TYR A 332 -41.83 4.22 13.70
C TYR A 332 -41.92 5.66 13.18
N VAL A 333 -42.90 5.98 12.32
CA VAL A 333 -43.05 7.29 11.67
C VAL A 333 -43.18 8.44 12.69
N SER A 334 -43.84 8.20 13.83
CA SER A 334 -44.01 9.19 14.90
C SER A 334 -42.71 9.57 15.62
N HIS A 335 -41.59 8.92 15.30
CA HIS A 335 -40.29 9.12 15.95
C HIS A 335 -39.23 9.71 15.02
N LEU A 336 -39.56 9.99 13.75
CA LEU A 336 -38.62 10.52 12.76
C LEU A 336 -37.94 11.82 13.21
N ASN A 337 -38.69 12.73 13.83
CA ASN A 337 -38.18 14.04 14.26
C ASN A 337 -37.33 13.99 15.55
N LYS A 338 -37.13 12.81 16.15
CA LYS A 338 -36.37 12.66 17.41
C LYS A 338 -34.87 12.47 17.20
N LEU A 339 -34.42 12.23 15.97
CA LEU A 339 -33.03 12.00 15.61
C LEU A 339 -32.61 12.96 14.49
N ASN A 340 -31.36 13.38 14.53
CA ASN A 340 -30.77 14.23 13.52
C ASN A 340 -30.12 13.38 12.42
N PHE A 341 -30.67 13.44 11.21
CA PHE A 341 -30.15 12.80 9.99
C PHE A 341 -29.56 13.82 8.99
N ASP A 342 -29.31 15.06 9.41
CA ASP A 342 -28.86 16.12 8.52
C ASP A 342 -27.50 15.81 7.89
N GLY A 343 -27.46 15.78 6.56
CA GLY A 343 -26.27 15.42 5.81
C GLY A 343 -25.84 13.96 5.96
N ILE A 344 -26.78 13.06 6.27
CA ILE A 344 -26.65 11.61 6.10
C ILE A 344 -27.35 11.21 4.80
N SER A 345 -26.63 10.51 3.93
CA SER A 345 -27.17 10.00 2.68
C SER A 345 -27.99 8.72 2.89
N PHE A 346 -28.98 8.51 2.01
CA PHE A 346 -29.76 7.27 1.96
C PHE A 346 -29.68 6.70 0.55
N PRO A 347 -29.19 5.46 0.37
CA PRO A 347 -28.80 4.51 1.41
C PRO A 347 -27.49 4.85 2.15
N THR A 348 -27.50 4.70 3.48
CA THR A 348 -26.41 5.18 4.34
C THR A 348 -25.14 4.32 4.22
N PRO A 349 -23.99 4.91 3.85
CA PRO A 349 -22.71 4.22 3.82
C PRO A 349 -22.07 4.10 5.21
N LEU A 350 -21.23 3.07 5.40
CA LEU A 350 -20.56 2.81 6.68
C LEU A 350 -19.74 3.99 7.23
N ASN A 351 -19.12 4.79 6.36
CA ASN A 351 -18.33 5.96 6.77
C ASN A 351 -19.21 7.07 7.38
N GLU A 352 -20.45 7.22 6.94
CA GLU A 352 -21.40 8.21 7.46
C GLU A 352 -22.07 7.74 8.76
N VAL A 353 -22.07 6.44 9.07
CA VAL A 353 -22.57 5.92 10.36
C VAL A 353 -21.81 6.53 11.53
N LYS A 354 -20.48 6.72 11.40
CA LYS A 354 -19.68 7.40 12.43
C LYS A 354 -20.09 8.87 12.61
N LYS A 355 -20.47 9.55 11.52
CA LYS A 355 -20.98 10.93 11.54
C LYS A 355 -22.33 10.99 12.27
N PHE A 356 -23.26 10.11 11.91
CA PHE A 356 -24.56 9.99 12.58
C PHE A 356 -24.41 9.72 14.09
N SER A 357 -23.54 8.78 14.45
CA SER A 357 -23.28 8.36 15.84
C SER A 357 -22.82 9.55 16.69
N LYS A 358 -21.92 10.41 16.16
CA LYS A 358 -21.46 11.62 16.83
C LYS A 358 -22.52 12.71 16.93
N MET A 359 -23.37 12.87 15.92
CA MET A 359 -24.41 13.91 15.90
C MET A 359 -25.53 13.65 16.92
N ASN A 360 -25.79 12.38 17.24
CA ASN A 360 -26.91 11.97 18.09
C ASN A 360 -26.47 11.42 19.46
N ASP A 361 -25.16 11.33 19.71
CA ASP A 361 -24.58 10.71 20.92
C ASP A 361 -25.05 9.26 21.15
N ILE A 362 -24.95 8.44 20.09
CA ILE A 362 -25.39 7.04 20.08
C ILE A 362 -24.27 6.17 19.52
N GLY A 363 -23.95 5.08 20.21
CA GLY A 363 -22.91 4.14 19.80
C GLY A 363 -23.49 3.06 18.89
N ILE A 364 -23.11 3.06 17.61
CA ILE A 364 -23.59 2.06 16.65
C ILE A 364 -22.51 1.01 16.33
N ASN A 365 -22.87 -0.25 16.52
CA ASN A 365 -22.08 -1.40 16.10
C ASN A 365 -22.76 -2.06 14.89
N ILE A 366 -21.99 -2.43 13.89
CA ILE A 366 -22.46 -3.10 12.67
C ILE A 366 -21.71 -4.41 12.53
N TYR A 367 -22.47 -5.48 12.33
CA TYR A 367 -21.97 -6.83 12.09
C TYR A 367 -22.41 -7.30 10.72
N SER A 368 -21.69 -8.23 10.11
CA SER A 368 -22.06 -8.92 8.87
C SER A 368 -21.82 -10.42 9.04
N PHE A 369 -22.10 -11.23 8.02
CA PHE A 369 -21.80 -12.66 8.02
C PHE A 369 -21.03 -13.13 6.78
N GLU A 370 -20.25 -14.20 6.94
CA GLU A 370 -19.56 -14.92 5.87
C GLU A 370 -20.51 -15.88 5.12
N GLU A 371 -20.05 -16.52 4.04
CA GLU A 371 -20.85 -17.49 3.27
C GLU A 371 -21.36 -18.66 4.13
N ASP A 372 -20.62 -19.04 5.18
CA ASP A 372 -21.02 -20.07 6.16
C ASP A 372 -21.95 -19.53 7.27
N LEU A 373 -22.47 -18.31 7.08
CA LEU A 373 -23.35 -17.56 7.98
C LEU A 373 -22.76 -17.21 9.35
N LYS A 374 -21.45 -17.33 9.53
CA LYS A 374 -20.81 -16.88 10.76
C LYS A 374 -20.68 -15.36 10.80
N ILE A 375 -21.00 -14.79 11.94
CA ILE A 375 -21.10 -13.34 12.17
C ILE A 375 -19.72 -12.76 12.49
N PHE A 376 -19.39 -11.60 11.94
CA PHE A 376 -18.18 -10.85 12.22
C PHE A 376 -18.47 -9.34 12.35
N PRO A 377 -17.68 -8.60 13.14
CA PRO A 377 -17.83 -7.15 13.28
C PRO A 377 -17.31 -6.43 12.03
N LEU A 378 -18.11 -5.49 11.52
CA LEU A 378 -17.78 -4.63 10.37
C LEU A 378 -17.42 -3.21 10.83
N LEU A 379 -18.11 -2.73 11.85
CA LEU A 379 -17.85 -1.45 12.52
C LEU A 379 -18.20 -1.59 14.00
N ILE A 380 -17.32 -1.17 14.89
CA ILE A 380 -17.65 -1.01 16.31
C ILE A 380 -17.46 0.45 16.69
N SER A 381 -18.39 0.98 17.48
CA SER A 381 -18.33 2.36 17.96
C SER A 381 -17.22 2.52 19.00
N ASP A 382 -16.38 3.54 18.81
CA ASP A 382 -15.41 4.00 19.80
C ASP A 382 -16.03 5.00 20.81
N ILE A 383 -17.28 5.44 20.56
CA ILE A 383 -18.03 6.32 21.47
C ILE A 383 -18.53 5.50 22.64
N VAL A 384 -18.12 5.88 23.85
CA VAL A 384 -18.65 5.35 25.11
C VAL A 384 -19.89 6.17 25.47
N CYS A 385 -21.06 5.58 25.32
CA CYS A 385 -22.35 6.23 25.62
C CYS A 385 -23.31 5.22 26.23
N GLU A 386 -24.34 5.70 26.93
CA GLU A 386 -25.34 4.81 27.56
C GLU A 386 -26.16 4.01 26.55
N LYS A 387 -26.34 4.54 25.33
CA LYS A 387 -27.21 3.96 24.30
C LYS A 387 -26.37 3.36 23.17
N HIS A 388 -26.19 2.04 23.20
CA HIS A 388 -25.60 1.28 22.11
C HIS A 388 -26.64 0.52 21.28
N ILE A 389 -26.50 0.61 19.95
CA ILE A 389 -27.32 -0.10 18.98
C ILE A 389 -26.45 -1.09 18.21
N ASP A 390 -26.90 -2.34 18.13
CA ASP A 390 -26.27 -3.38 17.33
C ASP A 390 -27.10 -3.60 16.05
N LEU A 391 -26.47 -3.47 14.88
CA LEU A 391 -27.09 -3.63 13.55
C LEU A 391 -26.43 -4.78 12.78
N LEU A 392 -27.23 -5.50 12.00
CA LEU A 392 -26.78 -6.51 11.06
C LEU A 392 -26.82 -5.89 9.66
N TYR A 393 -25.69 -5.93 8.96
CA TYR A 393 -25.57 -5.58 7.57
C TYR A 393 -25.62 -6.85 6.73
N ILE A 394 -26.57 -6.91 5.81
CA ILE A 394 -26.79 -8.03 4.89
C ILE A 394 -26.33 -7.59 3.51
N LYS A 395 -25.52 -8.39 2.83
CA LYS A 395 -25.11 -8.14 1.45
C LYS A 395 -25.69 -9.21 0.53
N ASN A 396 -26.38 -8.80 -0.53
CA ASN A 396 -26.80 -9.66 -1.62
C ASN A 396 -26.36 -9.03 -2.94
N ASN A 397 -25.30 -9.57 -3.55
CA ASN A 397 -24.62 -8.98 -4.70
C ASN A 397 -24.17 -7.53 -4.44
N ASP A 398 -24.71 -6.58 -5.21
CA ASP A 398 -24.41 -5.15 -5.12
C ASP A 398 -25.34 -4.38 -4.16
N LEU A 399 -26.27 -5.08 -3.49
CA LEU A 399 -27.26 -4.49 -2.59
C LEU A 399 -26.91 -4.82 -1.14
N GLY A 400 -26.92 -3.83 -0.27
CA GLY A 400 -26.85 -4.04 1.17
C GLY A 400 -28.14 -3.71 1.90
N HIS A 401 -28.28 -4.13 3.14
CA HIS A 401 -29.48 -3.84 3.94
C HIS A 401 -29.14 -3.88 5.42
N TYR A 402 -29.60 -2.89 6.19
CA TYR A 402 -29.44 -2.88 7.63
C TYR A 402 -30.66 -3.51 8.31
N CYS A 403 -30.41 -4.28 9.36
CA CYS A 403 -31.43 -4.82 10.25
C CYS A 403 -31.04 -4.56 11.70
N PHE A 404 -32.03 -4.43 12.58
CA PHE A 404 -31.77 -4.26 14.01
C PHE A 404 -31.48 -5.62 14.67
N ILE A 405 -30.36 -5.73 15.38
CA ILE A 405 -30.04 -6.88 16.23
C ILE A 405 -30.64 -6.66 17.62
N LYS A 406 -31.80 -7.27 17.86
CA LYS A 406 -32.47 -7.25 19.18
C LYS A 406 -31.68 -8.01 20.25
N SER A 407 -30.96 -9.06 19.88
CA SER A 407 -30.18 -9.87 20.82
C SER A 407 -28.97 -10.47 20.15
N LEU A 408 -27.81 -9.82 20.31
CA LEU A 408 -26.55 -10.33 19.76
C LEU A 408 -26.23 -11.74 20.29
N SER A 409 -26.46 -12.00 21.58
CA SER A 409 -26.22 -13.33 22.17
C SER A 409 -27.03 -14.44 21.52
N ARG A 410 -28.29 -14.22 21.15
CA ARG A 410 -29.09 -15.22 20.41
C ARG A 410 -28.61 -15.42 18.97
N LEU A 411 -28.10 -14.35 18.35
CA LEU A 411 -27.61 -14.37 16.97
C LEU A 411 -26.32 -15.21 16.85
N VAL A 412 -25.43 -15.10 17.85
CA VAL A 412 -24.12 -15.76 17.80
C VAL A 412 -24.01 -17.01 18.67
N SER A 413 -25.02 -17.36 19.48
CA SER A 413 -24.98 -18.51 20.40
C SER A 413 -24.60 -19.83 19.71
N LYS A 414 -25.21 -20.14 18.55
CA LYS A 414 -24.91 -21.35 17.76
C LYS A 414 -23.44 -21.40 17.29
N GLN A 415 -22.77 -20.26 17.18
CA GLN A 415 -21.38 -20.16 16.77
C GLN A 415 -20.41 -20.35 17.95
N LEU A 416 -20.87 -20.09 19.17
CA LEU A 416 -20.02 -20.02 20.36
C LEU A 416 -20.20 -21.22 21.29
N SER A 417 -21.39 -21.82 21.40
CA SER A 417 -21.64 -22.93 22.31
C SER A 417 -22.85 -23.77 21.93
N LYS A 418 -22.80 -25.08 22.24
CA LYS A 418 -23.96 -25.99 22.20
C LYS A 418 -24.78 -25.99 23.50
N HIS A 419 -24.31 -25.30 24.55
CA HIS A 419 -24.91 -25.31 25.88
C HIS A 419 -25.83 -24.10 26.09
N GLN A 420 -26.93 -24.30 26.83
CA GLN A 420 -28.02 -23.32 27.00
C GLN A 420 -27.80 -22.27 28.11
N HIS A 421 -26.56 -22.04 28.56
CA HIS A 421 -26.27 -21.06 29.63
C HIS A 421 -26.15 -19.63 29.07
N LYS A 422 -26.46 -18.63 29.90
CA LYS A 422 -26.27 -17.21 29.57
C LYS A 422 -24.77 -16.95 29.38
N THR A 423 -24.39 -16.47 28.20
CA THR A 423 -23.00 -16.13 27.85
C THR A 423 -22.86 -14.62 27.70
N TYR A 424 -21.75 -14.08 28.20
CA TYR A 424 -21.36 -12.68 28.05
C TYR A 424 -20.43 -12.58 26.85
N ILE A 425 -20.71 -11.71 25.88
CA ILE A 425 -19.98 -11.69 24.60
C ILE A 425 -19.32 -10.34 24.42
N CYS A 426 -18.03 -10.36 24.08
CA CYS A 426 -17.35 -9.14 23.67
C CYS A 426 -17.84 -8.72 22.29
N LYS A 427 -18.36 -7.50 22.19
CA LYS A 427 -18.88 -6.93 20.93
C LYS A 427 -17.79 -6.73 19.87
N ARG A 428 -16.53 -6.60 20.28
CA ARG A 428 -15.38 -6.34 19.39
C ARG A 428 -14.76 -7.59 18.80
N CYS A 429 -14.56 -8.63 19.62
CA CYS A 429 -13.90 -9.86 19.17
C CYS A 429 -14.84 -11.06 18.99
N LEU A 430 -16.08 -10.94 19.50
CA LEU A 430 -17.10 -11.99 19.59
C LEU A 430 -16.73 -13.19 20.49
N SER A 431 -15.68 -13.10 21.30
CA SER A 431 -15.37 -14.11 22.33
C SER A 431 -16.44 -14.16 23.42
N ALA A 432 -16.70 -15.37 23.94
CA ALA A 432 -17.69 -15.65 24.96
C ALA A 432 -17.06 -15.88 26.33
N PHE A 433 -17.69 -15.33 27.37
CA PHE A 433 -17.27 -15.38 28.76
C PHE A 433 -18.41 -15.88 29.64
N GLN A 434 -18.05 -16.56 30.72
CA GLN A 434 -19.01 -17.13 31.68
C GLN A 434 -19.59 -16.07 32.64
N THR A 435 -18.84 -14.99 32.90
CA THR A 435 -19.22 -13.93 33.84
C THR A 435 -18.99 -12.55 33.23
N GLU A 436 -19.74 -11.57 33.70
CA GLU A 436 -19.60 -10.16 33.30
C GLU A 436 -18.24 -9.59 33.69
N TYR A 437 -17.74 -9.97 34.87
CA TYR A 437 -16.42 -9.58 35.36
C TYR A 437 -15.29 -9.99 34.39
N LYS A 438 -15.30 -11.24 33.89
CA LYS A 438 -14.31 -11.71 32.90
C LYS A 438 -14.40 -10.92 31.59
N LEU A 439 -15.61 -10.58 31.16
CA LEU A 439 -15.79 -9.72 29.98
C LEU A 439 -15.22 -8.30 30.20
N LEU A 440 -15.40 -7.72 31.39
CA LEU A 440 -14.83 -6.41 31.71
C LEU A 440 -13.29 -6.44 31.67
N GLN A 441 -12.66 -7.44 32.28
CA GLN A 441 -11.20 -7.64 32.21
C GLN A 441 -10.72 -7.80 30.76
N HIS A 442 -11.41 -8.63 29.97
CA HIS A 442 -11.12 -8.80 28.56
C HIS A 442 -11.20 -7.49 27.77
N ASN A 443 -12.23 -6.67 28.03
CA ASN A 443 -12.45 -5.42 27.31
C ASN A 443 -11.32 -4.40 27.51
N GLU A 444 -10.67 -4.38 28.69
CA GLU A 444 -9.50 -3.51 28.93
C GLU A 444 -8.36 -3.80 27.95
N MET A 445 -8.11 -5.09 27.65
CA MET A 445 -7.05 -5.51 26.73
C MET A 445 -7.52 -5.46 25.27
N CYS A 446 -8.72 -5.97 25.01
CA CYS A 446 -9.28 -6.09 23.66
C CYS A 446 -9.53 -4.73 23.03
N GLY A 447 -9.92 -3.71 23.81
CA GLY A 447 -10.25 -2.36 23.34
C GLY A 447 -9.17 -1.72 22.45
N ASN A 448 -7.90 -2.07 22.68
CA ASN A 448 -6.75 -1.54 21.93
C ASN A 448 -6.53 -2.21 20.56
N LYS A 449 -7.23 -3.31 20.25
CA LYS A 449 -7.08 -4.07 18.99
C LYS A 449 -8.14 -3.67 17.98
N SER A 450 -7.96 -3.94 16.69
CA SER A 450 -9.02 -3.73 15.70
C SER A 450 -10.18 -4.73 15.92
N PRO A 451 -11.45 -4.31 15.72
CA PRO A 451 -12.57 -5.24 15.77
C PRO A 451 -12.45 -6.33 14.71
N ALA A 452 -12.55 -7.59 15.11
CA ALA A 452 -12.48 -8.75 14.22
C ALA A 452 -13.08 -9.97 14.90
N ARG A 453 -13.66 -10.92 14.16
CA ARG A 453 -14.06 -12.21 14.75
C ARG A 453 -12.80 -13.03 15.03
N VAL A 454 -12.51 -13.27 16.30
CA VAL A 454 -11.32 -14.04 16.70
C VAL A 454 -11.63 -15.53 16.64
N VAL A 455 -10.70 -16.29 16.05
CA VAL A 455 -10.76 -17.75 15.99
C VAL A 455 -9.48 -18.29 16.59
N MET A 456 -9.59 -18.91 17.77
CA MET A 456 -8.47 -19.56 18.44
C MET A 456 -8.34 -21.02 17.98
N PRO A 457 -7.12 -21.60 18.00
CA PRO A 457 -6.93 -23.04 17.84
C PRO A 457 -7.80 -23.85 18.83
N SER A 458 -8.31 -24.99 18.39
CA SER A 458 -9.00 -25.94 19.29
C SER A 458 -8.00 -26.77 20.11
N GLU A 459 -8.43 -27.35 21.22
CA GLU A 459 -7.61 -28.27 22.02
C GLU A 459 -7.03 -29.44 21.21
N THR A 460 -7.74 -29.90 20.19
CA THR A 460 -7.28 -30.96 19.27
C THR A 460 -6.22 -30.50 18.26
N CYS A 461 -6.11 -29.19 18.01
CA CYS A 461 -5.26 -28.59 16.98
C CYS A 461 -4.24 -27.59 17.54
N LYS A 462 -4.11 -27.49 18.86
CA LYS A 462 -3.24 -26.50 19.52
C LYS A 462 -1.75 -26.73 19.32
N PHE A 463 -1.32 -27.92 18.94
CA PHE A 463 0.08 -28.20 18.69
C PHE A 463 0.49 -27.88 17.25
N LEU A 464 1.39 -26.91 17.12
CA LEU A 464 2.13 -26.61 15.91
C LEU A 464 3.36 -27.53 15.83
N LYS A 465 3.42 -28.32 14.75
CA LYS A 465 4.51 -29.24 14.43
C LYS A 465 4.69 -29.29 12.93
N PHE A 466 5.83 -29.80 12.46
CA PHE A 466 6.05 -29.97 11.03
C PHE A 466 5.00 -30.91 10.40
N LYS A 467 4.34 -30.43 9.34
CA LYS A 467 3.29 -31.17 8.61
C LYS A 467 3.59 -31.29 7.10
N ASN A 468 4.45 -30.42 6.57
CA ASN A 468 4.65 -30.26 5.13
C ASN A 468 5.70 -31.21 4.56
N PHE A 469 5.58 -32.50 4.82
CA PHE A 469 6.56 -33.50 4.35
C PHE A 469 6.75 -33.49 2.84
N GLN A 470 5.70 -33.14 2.07
CA GLN A 470 5.75 -32.95 0.62
C GLN A 470 6.80 -31.93 0.16
N HIS A 471 7.16 -30.94 0.99
CA HIS A 471 8.19 -29.94 0.64
C HIS A 471 9.61 -30.53 0.63
N SER A 472 9.78 -31.77 1.09
CA SER A 472 11.03 -32.52 0.96
C SER A 472 11.23 -33.07 -0.46
N LEU A 473 10.17 -33.11 -1.28
CA LEU A 473 10.27 -33.51 -2.68
C LEU A 473 10.91 -32.39 -3.50
N LYS A 474 11.89 -32.74 -4.31
CA LYS A 474 12.45 -31.80 -5.30
C LYS A 474 11.44 -31.56 -6.42
N ILE A 475 11.01 -30.31 -6.61
CA ILE A 475 10.14 -29.91 -7.74
C ILE A 475 10.88 -30.15 -9.07
N PRO A 476 10.37 -30.97 -10.00
CA PRO A 476 11.14 -31.32 -11.21
C PRO A 476 11.43 -30.16 -12.15
N PHE A 477 10.45 -29.26 -12.35
CA PHE A 477 10.53 -28.14 -13.30
C PHE A 477 10.54 -26.80 -12.57
N VAL A 478 11.50 -25.94 -12.89
CA VAL A 478 11.60 -24.57 -12.35
C VAL A 478 11.96 -23.62 -13.48
N VAL A 479 11.23 -22.52 -13.59
CA VAL A 479 11.50 -21.48 -14.58
C VAL A 479 12.28 -20.34 -13.94
N TYR A 480 13.30 -19.86 -14.62
CA TYR A 480 14.03 -18.63 -14.30
C TYR A 480 13.87 -17.67 -15.46
N ALA A 481 13.58 -16.40 -15.20
CA ALA A 481 13.26 -15.44 -16.25
C ALA A 481 13.75 -14.04 -15.90
N ASP A 482 13.93 -13.23 -16.93
CA ASP A 482 14.31 -11.82 -16.83
C ASP A 482 13.81 -11.04 -18.07
N PHE A 483 13.64 -9.73 -17.90
CA PHE A 483 13.24 -8.81 -18.97
C PHE A 483 14.28 -7.72 -19.19
N GLU A 484 14.45 -7.32 -20.44
CA GLU A 484 15.19 -6.12 -20.77
C GLU A 484 14.26 -5.03 -21.29
N CYS A 485 14.56 -3.80 -20.87
CA CYS A 485 13.76 -2.62 -21.17
C CYS A 485 14.64 -1.54 -21.80
N VAL A 486 14.04 -0.75 -22.69
CA VAL A 486 14.58 0.58 -23.02
C VAL A 486 14.16 1.57 -21.93
N THR A 487 15.05 2.48 -21.56
CA THR A 487 14.79 3.52 -20.57
C THR A 487 14.47 4.84 -21.27
N MET A 488 13.18 5.12 -21.45
CA MET A 488 12.75 6.38 -22.05
C MET A 488 12.82 7.50 -21.00
N LYS A 489 13.65 8.51 -21.20
CA LYS A 489 13.74 9.66 -20.29
C LYS A 489 12.40 10.38 -20.16
N THR A 490 12.03 10.73 -18.93
CA THR A 490 10.83 11.50 -18.63
C THR A 490 11.18 12.72 -17.79
N ASP A 491 10.97 13.93 -18.32
CA ASP A 491 11.15 15.15 -17.52
C ASP A 491 10.11 15.18 -16.39
N THR A 492 10.49 15.52 -15.16
CA THR A 492 9.55 15.80 -14.07
C THR A 492 9.91 17.11 -13.35
N CYS A 493 8.94 17.71 -12.68
CA CYS A 493 9.17 18.93 -11.90
C CYS A 493 10.01 18.61 -10.65
N CYS A 494 10.73 19.59 -10.10
CA CYS A 494 11.56 19.39 -8.91
C CYS A 494 10.69 18.92 -7.71
N PRO A 495 11.23 18.05 -6.81
CA PRO A 495 10.50 17.58 -5.64
C PRO A 495 10.09 18.75 -4.74
N ASP A 496 8.79 18.84 -4.41
CA ASP A 496 8.26 19.80 -3.43
C ASP A 496 8.00 19.06 -2.11
N PRO A 497 8.69 19.42 -1.00
CA PRO A 497 8.52 18.81 0.32
C PRO A 497 7.09 18.78 0.86
N ASN A 498 6.17 19.54 0.26
CA ASN A 498 4.76 19.63 0.68
C ASN A 498 3.80 18.81 -0.19
N PHE A 499 4.20 18.35 -1.39
CA PHE A 499 3.27 17.79 -2.38
C PHE A 499 3.75 16.57 -3.19
N SER A 500 5.06 16.42 -3.46
CA SER A 500 5.57 15.25 -4.20
C SER A 500 6.98 14.88 -3.75
N PHE A 501 7.12 13.62 -3.32
CA PHE A 501 8.38 13.04 -2.87
C PHE A 501 9.05 12.16 -3.94
N THR A 502 8.41 11.94 -5.09
CA THR A 502 8.88 10.99 -6.11
C THR A 502 8.93 11.66 -7.48
N ASN A 503 10.12 11.69 -8.09
CA ASN A 503 10.30 12.09 -9.48
C ASN A 503 10.43 10.82 -10.35
N MET A 504 9.48 10.63 -11.26
CA MET A 504 9.64 9.64 -12.32
C MET A 504 10.66 10.21 -13.32
N TYR A 505 11.84 9.61 -13.38
CA TYR A 505 12.96 10.10 -14.21
C TYR A 505 13.06 9.29 -15.52
N GLU A 506 12.68 8.01 -15.51
CA GLU A 506 12.65 7.12 -16.68
C GLU A 506 11.37 6.26 -16.73
N LYS A 507 10.92 5.98 -17.95
CA LYS A 507 9.87 5.02 -18.27
C LYS A 507 10.51 3.79 -18.92
N HIS A 508 10.41 2.66 -18.22
CA HIS A 508 10.94 1.39 -18.69
C HIS A 508 9.93 0.72 -19.62
N VAL A 509 10.32 0.51 -20.87
CA VAL A 509 9.49 -0.17 -21.88
C VAL A 509 10.14 -1.51 -22.22
N PRO A 510 9.46 -2.64 -22.00
CA PRO A 510 10.02 -3.97 -22.25
C PRO A 510 10.22 -4.20 -23.75
N ILE A 511 11.41 -4.66 -24.12
CA ILE A 511 11.79 -4.91 -25.50
C ILE A 511 12.32 -6.33 -25.73
N GLY A 512 12.60 -7.06 -24.67
CA GLY A 512 13.05 -8.43 -24.76
C GLY A 512 12.90 -9.17 -23.44
N PHE A 513 12.96 -10.49 -23.52
CA PHE A 513 12.99 -11.35 -22.35
C PHE A 513 13.80 -12.59 -22.63
N CYS A 514 14.27 -13.22 -21.56
CA CYS A 514 14.69 -14.60 -21.59
C CYS A 514 13.99 -15.38 -20.49
N TYR A 515 13.66 -16.65 -20.75
CA TYR A 515 13.42 -17.61 -19.69
C TYR A 515 14.06 -18.96 -19.98
N PHE A 516 14.41 -19.64 -18.91
CA PHE A 516 15.03 -20.96 -18.91
C PHE A 516 14.29 -21.90 -17.98
N ILE A 517 14.03 -23.12 -18.44
CA ILE A 517 13.34 -24.15 -17.66
C ILE A 517 14.35 -25.21 -17.21
N SER A 518 14.75 -25.13 -15.95
CA SER A 518 15.57 -26.14 -15.28
C SER A 518 14.77 -27.42 -15.07
N TYR A 519 15.37 -28.55 -15.41
CA TYR A 519 14.81 -29.89 -15.22
C TYR A 519 15.85 -30.85 -14.66
N GLN A 520 15.64 -31.33 -13.42
CA GLN A 520 16.49 -32.33 -12.76
C GLN A 520 18.00 -31.98 -12.72
N GLY A 521 18.33 -30.69 -12.66
CA GLY A 521 19.72 -30.24 -12.71
C GLY A 521 20.29 -30.15 -14.13
N GLY A 522 19.51 -30.40 -15.17
CA GLY A 522 19.79 -30.04 -16.56
C GLY A 522 18.73 -29.05 -17.07
N HIS A 523 18.45 -29.06 -18.38
CA HIS A 523 17.43 -28.22 -19.00
C HIS A 523 16.28 -29.06 -19.57
N TYR A 524 15.09 -28.47 -19.67
CA TYR A 524 13.96 -29.06 -20.38
C TYR A 524 14.00 -28.72 -21.89
N LYS A 525 14.24 -27.45 -22.20
CA LYS A 525 14.38 -26.88 -23.56
C LYS A 525 15.50 -25.86 -23.55
N ASP A 526 15.96 -25.46 -24.73
CA ASP A 526 16.90 -24.34 -24.88
C ASP A 526 16.29 -23.03 -24.33
N PRO A 527 17.12 -22.10 -23.81
CA PRO A 527 16.66 -20.82 -23.30
C PRO A 527 15.84 -20.08 -24.36
N VAL A 528 14.63 -19.68 -23.99
CA VAL A 528 13.75 -18.94 -24.88
C VAL A 528 14.15 -17.48 -24.79
N VAL A 529 14.77 -16.96 -25.84
CA VAL A 529 15.11 -15.54 -25.99
C VAL A 529 14.17 -14.91 -26.99
N TYR A 530 13.67 -13.72 -26.69
CA TYR A 530 12.80 -12.96 -27.58
C TYR A 530 13.11 -11.47 -27.50
N ARG A 531 13.06 -10.80 -28.64
CA ARG A 531 13.17 -9.34 -28.76
C ARG A 531 12.03 -8.83 -29.63
N GLY A 532 11.25 -7.89 -29.10
CA GLY A 532 10.09 -7.28 -29.74
C GLY A 532 9.35 -6.36 -28.77
N THR A 533 8.61 -5.37 -29.29
CA THR A 533 7.83 -4.42 -28.48
C THR A 533 6.61 -5.06 -27.80
N ASP A 534 6.23 -6.26 -28.23
CA ASP A 534 5.20 -7.13 -27.66
C ASP A 534 5.76 -8.18 -26.69
N ALA A 535 7.00 -8.00 -26.22
CA ALA A 535 7.70 -8.91 -25.32
C ALA A 535 6.86 -9.43 -24.13
N PRO A 536 6.12 -8.61 -23.36
CA PRO A 536 5.31 -9.09 -22.24
C PRO A 536 4.21 -10.09 -22.66
N LYS A 537 3.54 -9.82 -23.79
CA LYS A 537 2.47 -10.68 -24.31
C LYS A 537 3.05 -12.01 -24.79
N CYS A 538 4.11 -11.95 -25.61
CA CYS A 538 4.80 -13.14 -26.09
C CYS A 538 5.40 -13.99 -24.96
N PHE A 539 5.86 -13.36 -23.88
CA PHE A 539 6.35 -14.05 -22.69
C PHE A 539 5.24 -14.92 -22.07
N ILE A 540 4.07 -14.34 -21.79
CA ILE A 540 2.95 -15.08 -21.19
C ILE A 540 2.45 -16.19 -22.11
N GLU A 541 2.26 -15.92 -23.40
CA GLU A 541 1.78 -16.93 -24.36
C GLU A 541 2.72 -18.13 -24.46
N LYS A 542 4.04 -17.89 -24.57
CA LYS A 542 5.04 -18.97 -24.64
C LYS A 542 5.12 -19.74 -23.32
N LEU A 543 5.14 -19.04 -22.19
CA LEU A 543 5.23 -19.65 -20.86
C LEU A 543 3.99 -20.50 -20.53
N GLU A 544 2.80 -20.05 -20.91
CA GLU A 544 1.57 -20.84 -20.74
C GLU A 544 1.57 -22.11 -21.58
N LYS A 545 2.07 -22.06 -22.82
CA LYS A 545 2.21 -23.24 -23.66
C LYS A 545 3.11 -24.28 -22.99
N ASP A 546 4.27 -23.86 -22.50
CA ASP A 546 5.19 -24.75 -21.79
C ASP A 546 4.58 -25.29 -20.48
N ALA A 547 3.81 -24.48 -19.76
CA ALA A 547 3.11 -24.92 -18.55
C ALA A 547 2.05 -25.99 -18.83
N ILE A 548 1.31 -25.91 -19.94
CA ILE A 548 0.34 -26.93 -20.37
C ILE A 548 1.06 -28.24 -20.70
N GLU A 549 2.19 -28.18 -21.40
CA GLU A 549 3.01 -29.36 -21.70
C GLU A 549 3.52 -30.03 -20.41
N ILE A 550 4.01 -29.23 -19.45
CA ILE A 550 4.49 -29.73 -18.15
C ILE A 550 3.33 -30.31 -17.31
N GLU A 551 2.16 -29.70 -17.33
CA GLU A 551 0.96 -30.24 -16.68
C GLU A 551 0.63 -31.64 -17.22
N HIS A 552 0.71 -31.83 -18.54
CA HIS A 552 0.50 -33.13 -19.17
C HIS A 552 1.52 -34.18 -18.68
N ILE A 553 2.79 -33.78 -18.48
CA ILE A 553 3.81 -34.66 -17.90
C ILE A 553 3.43 -35.06 -16.46
N TYR A 554 2.98 -34.12 -15.62
CA TYR A 554 2.56 -34.44 -14.26
C TYR A 554 1.31 -35.32 -14.18
N LYS A 555 0.38 -35.23 -15.14
CA LYS A 555 -0.84 -36.05 -15.20
C LYS A 555 -0.59 -37.48 -15.68
N ASN A 556 0.55 -37.76 -16.31
CA ASN A 556 0.91 -39.08 -16.82
C ASN A 556 2.10 -39.65 -16.04
N PRO A 557 1.89 -40.12 -14.78
CA PRO A 557 2.96 -40.63 -13.94
C PRO A 557 3.56 -41.90 -14.56
N LYS A 558 4.89 -41.93 -14.65
CA LYS A 558 5.63 -43.10 -15.13
C LYS A 558 5.91 -44.09 -13.99
N PRO A 559 5.86 -45.40 -14.24
CA PRO A 559 6.09 -46.42 -13.20
C PRO A 559 7.54 -46.42 -12.72
N LEU A 560 7.77 -46.88 -11.48
CA LEU A 560 9.09 -47.09 -10.90
C LEU A 560 9.97 -47.99 -11.79
N LEU A 561 11.19 -47.54 -12.07
CA LEU A 561 12.21 -48.38 -12.69
C LEU A 561 12.64 -49.52 -11.75
N PRO A 562 13.14 -50.65 -12.28
CA PRO A 562 13.71 -51.70 -11.44
C PRO A 562 14.78 -51.15 -10.49
N LEU A 563 14.64 -51.49 -9.20
CA LEU A 563 15.59 -51.09 -8.16
C LEU A 563 16.98 -51.66 -8.46
N THR A 564 18.01 -50.85 -8.27
CA THR A 564 19.39 -51.33 -8.21
C THR A 564 19.59 -52.23 -7.00
N GLU A 565 20.63 -53.07 -6.99
CA GLU A 565 20.91 -53.96 -5.85
C GLU A 565 21.10 -53.18 -4.54
N SER A 566 21.79 -52.03 -4.59
CA SER A 566 21.96 -51.14 -3.44
C SER A 566 20.64 -50.58 -2.92
N GLU A 567 19.73 -50.16 -3.81
CA GLU A 567 18.43 -49.62 -3.41
C GLU A 567 17.52 -50.71 -2.85
N LYS A 568 17.61 -51.93 -3.39
CA LYS A 568 16.90 -53.09 -2.87
C LYS A 568 17.37 -53.43 -1.46
N GLN A 569 18.69 -53.49 -1.23
CA GLN A 569 19.25 -53.68 0.11
C GLN A 569 18.81 -52.58 1.08
N LEU A 570 18.81 -51.32 0.64
CA LEU A 570 18.35 -50.18 1.44
C LEU A 570 16.87 -50.32 1.81
N TYR A 571 16.02 -50.71 0.87
CA TYR A 571 14.59 -50.94 1.11
C TYR A 571 14.35 -52.11 2.07
N ASP A 572 15.03 -53.23 1.85
CA ASP A 572 14.84 -54.46 2.63
C ASP A 572 15.28 -54.26 4.09
N ASN A 573 16.42 -53.62 4.31
CA ASN A 573 17.00 -53.38 5.64
C ASN A 573 16.35 -52.21 6.42
N ALA A 574 15.56 -51.35 5.76
CA ALA A 574 14.98 -50.20 6.42
C ALA A 574 13.91 -50.58 7.46
N LYS A 575 14.11 -50.10 8.69
CA LYS A 575 13.19 -50.27 9.84
C LYS A 575 12.22 -49.10 10.01
N ASN A 576 12.61 -47.91 9.56
CA ASN A 576 11.83 -46.68 9.70
C ASN A 576 11.54 -46.05 8.34
N CYS A 577 10.41 -45.35 8.26
CA CYS A 577 10.06 -44.49 7.12
C CYS A 577 11.07 -43.36 6.97
N TYR A 578 11.64 -43.18 5.78
CA TYR A 578 12.63 -42.12 5.55
C TYR A 578 12.04 -40.69 5.66
N VAL A 579 10.70 -40.55 5.59
CA VAL A 579 9.98 -39.27 5.63
C VAL A 579 9.60 -38.86 7.05
N CYS A 580 8.85 -39.72 7.76
CA CYS A 580 8.37 -39.42 9.11
C CYS A 580 9.19 -40.05 10.23
N ASP A 581 10.20 -40.86 9.90
CA ASP A 581 11.07 -41.57 10.83
C ASP A 581 10.34 -42.54 11.78
N GLN A 582 9.07 -42.86 11.49
CA GLN A 582 8.30 -43.85 12.23
C GLN A 582 8.65 -45.26 11.80
N THR A 583 8.75 -46.17 12.77
CA THR A 583 8.99 -47.59 12.52
C THR A 583 7.86 -48.24 11.73
N PHE A 584 8.21 -49.11 10.78
CA PHE A 584 7.23 -49.88 10.02
C PHE A 584 6.55 -50.93 10.91
N ARG A 585 5.22 -51.02 10.82
CA ARG A 585 4.36 -51.94 11.59
C ARG A 585 3.18 -52.36 10.70
N GLU A 586 2.32 -53.26 11.17
CA GLU A 586 1.10 -53.66 10.43
C GLU A 586 0.23 -52.46 10.03
N ASN A 587 0.06 -51.49 10.95
CA ASN A 587 -0.70 -50.26 10.69
C ASN A 587 0.11 -49.18 9.93
N ASN A 588 1.40 -49.43 9.67
CA ASN A 588 2.34 -48.50 9.03
C ASN A 588 3.17 -49.24 7.97
N ILE A 589 2.49 -49.67 6.90
CA ILE A 589 3.02 -50.57 5.88
C ILE A 589 4.16 -49.90 5.10
N LYS A 590 5.27 -50.63 4.94
CA LYS A 590 6.44 -50.23 4.14
C LYS A 590 6.11 -50.30 2.64
N VAL A 591 6.30 -49.19 1.94
CA VAL A 591 6.07 -49.03 0.49
C VAL A 591 7.27 -48.35 -0.18
N ARG A 592 7.39 -48.51 -1.50
CA ARG A 592 8.46 -47.90 -2.30
C ARG A 592 8.00 -46.55 -2.81
N ASP A 593 8.50 -45.47 -2.22
CA ASP A 593 8.29 -44.13 -2.76
C ASP A 593 9.24 -43.89 -3.94
N HIS A 594 8.72 -43.25 -4.98
CA HIS A 594 9.47 -42.94 -6.18
C HIS A 594 8.95 -41.68 -6.85
N ASN A 595 9.81 -41.02 -7.60
CA ASN A 595 9.42 -39.83 -8.33
C ASN A 595 8.77 -40.23 -9.67
N HIS A 596 7.49 -39.91 -9.84
CA HIS A 596 6.66 -40.25 -11.01
C HIS A 596 7.13 -39.65 -12.35
N VAL A 597 8.07 -38.70 -12.34
CA VAL A 597 8.65 -38.10 -13.55
C VAL A 597 9.98 -38.76 -13.90
N THR A 598 10.86 -38.91 -12.90
CA THR A 598 12.19 -39.54 -13.06
C THR A 598 12.14 -41.07 -13.13
N GLN A 599 11.07 -41.68 -12.60
CA GLN A 599 10.95 -43.10 -12.29
C GLN A 599 11.96 -43.63 -11.23
N LYS A 600 12.76 -42.77 -10.62
CA LYS A 600 13.78 -43.14 -9.64
C LYS A 600 13.19 -43.38 -8.26
N PHE A 601 13.75 -44.36 -7.57
CA PHE A 601 13.42 -44.66 -6.18
C PHE A 601 13.90 -43.54 -5.25
N ASN A 602 13.00 -43.03 -4.41
CA ASN A 602 13.33 -42.01 -3.42
C ASN A 602 13.73 -42.66 -2.09
N GLY A 603 12.99 -43.68 -1.65
CA GLY A 603 13.26 -44.36 -0.40
C GLY A 603 12.11 -45.23 0.14
N PRO A 604 12.39 -45.99 1.22
CA PRO A 604 11.39 -46.80 1.92
C PRO A 604 10.48 -45.88 2.75
N CYS A 605 9.24 -45.75 2.31
CA CYS A 605 8.25 -44.85 2.89
C CYS A 605 7.12 -45.64 3.54
N CYS A 606 6.36 -45.03 4.44
CA CYS A 606 5.10 -45.63 4.86
C CYS A 606 3.95 -45.19 3.97
N ASN A 607 2.90 -46.01 3.87
CA ASN A 607 1.78 -45.76 2.97
C ASN A 607 1.12 -44.38 3.18
N SER A 608 0.97 -43.93 4.43
CA SER A 608 0.39 -42.63 4.76
C SER A 608 1.25 -41.46 4.27
N CYS A 609 2.56 -41.51 4.51
CA CYS A 609 3.49 -40.51 3.99
C CYS A 609 3.51 -40.54 2.46
N ASN A 610 3.56 -41.72 1.84
CA ASN A 610 3.55 -41.88 0.39
C ASN A 610 2.33 -41.21 -0.26
N LEU A 611 1.12 -41.36 0.31
CA LEU A 611 -0.10 -40.72 -0.17
C LEU A 611 -0.13 -39.20 0.07
N ALA A 612 0.60 -38.71 1.08
CA ALA A 612 0.72 -37.28 1.36
C ALA A 612 1.71 -36.57 0.42
N MET A 613 2.67 -37.30 -0.15
CA MET A 613 3.72 -36.81 -1.05
C MET A 613 3.17 -36.61 -2.47
N LYS A 614 2.37 -35.55 -2.66
CA LYS A 614 1.72 -35.25 -3.94
C LYS A 614 2.61 -34.40 -4.85
N THR A 615 2.46 -34.59 -6.17
CA THR A 615 3.07 -33.72 -7.17
C THR A 615 2.56 -32.28 -7.04
N PRO A 616 3.40 -31.27 -7.32
CA PRO A 616 2.98 -29.88 -7.25
C PRO A 616 1.91 -29.58 -8.29
N LYS A 617 0.87 -28.87 -7.87
CA LYS A 617 -0.17 -28.31 -8.75
C LYS A 617 0.23 -26.96 -9.36
N PHE A 618 1.53 -26.69 -9.44
CA PHE A 618 2.04 -25.41 -9.94
C PHE A 618 3.43 -25.56 -10.57
N LEU A 619 3.77 -24.60 -11.42
CA LEU A 619 5.10 -24.39 -11.98
C LEU A 619 5.71 -23.11 -11.38
N PRO A 620 6.79 -23.19 -10.58
CA PRO A 620 7.44 -22.00 -10.04
C PRO A 620 8.21 -21.24 -11.13
N VAL A 621 8.05 -19.91 -11.13
CA VAL A 621 8.70 -18.98 -12.06
C VAL A 621 9.44 -17.92 -11.26
N PHE A 622 10.76 -17.96 -11.27
CA PHE A 622 11.62 -17.06 -10.52
C PHE A 622 12.09 -15.90 -11.38
N PHE A 623 11.96 -14.69 -10.83
CA PHE A 623 12.71 -13.51 -11.24
C PHE A 623 13.58 -13.04 -10.07
N HIS A 624 14.58 -12.21 -10.32
CA HIS A 624 15.37 -11.59 -9.26
C HIS A 624 14.89 -10.16 -9.02
N ASN A 625 14.21 -9.93 -7.89
CA ASN A 625 13.49 -8.70 -7.55
C ASN A 625 12.15 -8.51 -8.31
N LEU A 626 11.42 -9.62 -8.51
CA LEU A 626 10.10 -9.65 -9.16
C LEU A 626 9.16 -8.56 -8.62
N SER A 627 9.00 -8.53 -7.29
CA SER A 627 8.04 -7.66 -6.61
C SER A 627 8.40 -6.18 -6.68
N GLY A 628 9.67 -5.87 -6.95
CA GLY A 628 10.18 -4.50 -7.02
C GLY A 628 10.21 -3.94 -8.44
N TYR A 629 10.23 -4.78 -9.47
CA TYR A 629 10.48 -4.37 -10.85
C TYR A 629 9.69 -5.20 -11.87
N ASP A 630 10.09 -6.45 -12.13
CA ASP A 630 9.62 -7.22 -13.30
C ASP A 630 8.11 -7.48 -13.32
N ALA A 631 7.47 -7.61 -12.15
CA ALA A 631 6.03 -7.82 -12.10
C ALA A 631 5.28 -6.70 -12.82
N HIS A 632 5.74 -5.45 -12.73
CA HIS A 632 5.08 -4.29 -13.34
C HIS A 632 5.09 -4.35 -14.87
N ILE A 633 6.02 -5.11 -15.47
CA ILE A 633 6.20 -5.23 -16.92
C ILE A 633 5.04 -6.00 -17.56
N PHE A 634 4.69 -7.15 -17.00
CA PHE A 634 3.76 -8.10 -17.63
C PHE A 634 2.45 -8.32 -16.86
N ILE A 635 2.28 -7.77 -15.65
CA ILE A 635 1.05 -7.96 -14.86
C ILE A 635 -0.20 -7.44 -15.58
N LYS A 636 -0.06 -6.41 -16.43
CA LYS A 636 -1.15 -5.92 -17.28
C LYS A 636 -1.64 -6.97 -18.27
N GLU A 637 -0.72 -7.73 -18.86
CA GLU A 637 -1.04 -8.83 -19.78
C GLU A 637 -1.84 -9.94 -19.11
N LEU A 638 -1.62 -10.15 -17.81
CA LEU A 638 -2.42 -11.09 -17.04
C LEU A 638 -3.87 -10.64 -16.88
N GLY A 639 -4.13 -9.32 -16.83
CA GLY A 639 -5.46 -8.74 -16.65
C GLY A 639 -6.40 -8.87 -17.85
N TYR A 640 -5.86 -9.08 -19.07
CA TYR A 640 -6.66 -9.35 -20.27
C TYR A 640 -7.18 -10.80 -20.31
N ASP A 641 -6.59 -11.70 -19.53
CA ASP A 641 -7.03 -13.09 -19.45
C ASP A 641 -8.29 -13.23 -18.58
N LYS A 642 -9.19 -14.13 -18.98
CA LYS A 642 -10.41 -14.47 -18.24
C LYS A 642 -10.15 -15.47 -17.11
N LYS A 643 -8.94 -16.06 -17.03
CA LYS A 643 -8.57 -17.05 -16.01
C LYS A 643 -8.33 -16.41 -14.64
N GLN A 644 -8.50 -17.21 -13.59
CA GLN A 644 -8.35 -16.75 -12.21
C GLN A 644 -6.88 -16.41 -11.89
N ILE A 645 -6.69 -15.25 -11.25
CA ILE A 645 -5.42 -14.82 -10.68
C ILE A 645 -5.56 -14.81 -9.17
N ASN A 646 -4.62 -15.47 -8.48
CA ASN A 646 -4.51 -15.45 -7.03
C ASN A 646 -3.33 -14.56 -6.63
N LEU A 647 -3.53 -13.71 -5.63
CA LEU A 647 -2.57 -12.67 -5.26
C LEU A 647 -2.29 -12.74 -3.75
N ILE A 648 -1.03 -12.58 -3.38
CA ILE A 648 -0.60 -12.37 -1.99
C ILE A 648 -0.10 -10.93 -1.88
N PRO A 649 -0.97 -9.96 -1.53
CA PRO A 649 -0.61 -8.55 -1.50
C PRO A 649 0.26 -8.19 -0.30
N ASN A 650 1.18 -7.25 -0.49
CA ASN A 650 1.86 -6.53 0.60
C ASN A 650 1.31 -5.10 0.72
N THR A 651 1.19 -4.41 -0.42
CA THR A 651 0.49 -3.12 -0.58
C THR A 651 -0.39 -3.18 -1.84
N GLU A 652 -1.09 -2.08 -2.16
CA GLU A 652 -1.84 -1.98 -3.43
C GLU A 652 -0.94 -2.09 -4.68
N GLU A 653 0.34 -1.75 -4.55
CA GLU A 653 1.30 -1.74 -5.67
C GLU A 653 2.33 -2.87 -5.60
N LYS A 654 2.59 -3.44 -4.41
CA LYS A 654 3.61 -4.48 -4.20
C LYS A 654 2.98 -5.79 -3.75
N TYR A 655 3.37 -6.88 -4.39
CA TYR A 655 2.89 -8.23 -4.10
C TYR A 655 4.02 -9.12 -3.61
N ILE A 656 3.77 -9.99 -2.63
CA ILE A 656 4.75 -11.01 -2.21
C ILE A 656 4.92 -12.05 -3.31
N SER A 657 3.80 -12.48 -3.90
CA SER A 657 3.74 -13.41 -5.01
C SER A 657 2.34 -13.36 -5.62
N PHE A 658 2.21 -13.79 -6.87
CA PHE A 658 0.93 -14.02 -7.51
C PHE A 658 0.99 -15.30 -8.34
N SER A 659 -0.17 -15.89 -8.59
CA SER A 659 -0.30 -17.11 -9.36
C SER A 659 -1.40 -16.97 -10.41
N LYS A 660 -1.12 -17.44 -11.63
CA LYS A 660 -2.06 -17.47 -12.74
C LYS A 660 -2.52 -18.90 -12.98
N SER A 661 -3.83 -19.15 -12.96
CA SER A 661 -4.36 -20.46 -13.35
C SER A 661 -4.14 -20.68 -14.84
N VAL A 662 -3.50 -21.79 -15.19
CA VAL A 662 -3.32 -22.24 -16.59
C VAL A 662 -4.47 -23.17 -16.98
N SER A 663 -4.82 -24.07 -16.05
CA SER A 663 -5.98 -24.98 -16.08
C SER A 663 -6.73 -24.91 -14.73
N ASN A 664 -7.80 -25.68 -14.56
CA ASN A 664 -8.54 -25.75 -13.29
C ASN A 664 -7.69 -26.29 -12.12
N ASP A 665 -6.64 -27.06 -12.42
CA ASP A 665 -5.83 -27.78 -11.42
C ASP A 665 -4.35 -27.38 -11.42
N PHE A 666 -3.92 -26.49 -12.33
CA PHE A 666 -2.51 -26.15 -12.50
C PHE A 666 -2.27 -24.65 -12.67
N GLN A 667 -1.24 -24.13 -12.00
CA GLN A 667 -0.97 -22.69 -11.89
C GLN A 667 0.49 -22.34 -12.20
N LEU A 668 0.73 -21.22 -12.87
CA LEU A 668 2.02 -20.54 -12.86
C LEU A 668 2.16 -19.78 -11.55
N ARG A 669 3.21 -20.03 -10.78
CA ARG A 669 3.48 -19.33 -9.51
C ARG A 669 4.71 -18.46 -9.67
N PHE A 670 4.51 -17.14 -9.69
CA PHE A 670 5.58 -16.18 -9.83
C PHE A 670 6.22 -15.89 -8.47
N LEU A 671 7.52 -16.11 -8.36
CA LEU A 671 8.31 -16.07 -7.15
C LEU A 671 9.47 -15.08 -7.30
N ASP A 672 9.83 -14.45 -6.20
CA ASP A 672 10.91 -13.49 -6.13
C ASP A 672 12.12 -14.12 -5.43
N SER A 673 13.20 -14.37 -6.18
CA SER A 673 14.43 -14.92 -5.60
C SER A 673 15.10 -13.96 -4.61
N PHE A 674 14.84 -12.65 -4.68
CA PHE A 674 15.36 -11.67 -3.71
C PHE A 674 14.76 -11.86 -2.31
N LYS A 675 13.55 -12.44 -2.21
CA LYS A 675 12.94 -12.85 -0.93
C LYS A 675 13.63 -14.05 -0.29
N PHE A 676 14.47 -14.74 -1.06
CA PHE A 676 15.31 -15.82 -0.57
C PHE A 676 16.73 -15.34 -0.26
N MET A 677 17.30 -14.53 -1.17
CA MET A 677 18.67 -14.02 -1.13
C MET A 677 18.64 -12.49 -1.31
N PRO A 678 18.53 -11.70 -0.22
CA PRO A 678 18.27 -10.25 -0.29
C PRO A 678 19.56 -9.45 -0.57
N SER A 679 20.15 -9.67 -1.75
CA SER A 679 21.32 -8.95 -2.27
C SER A 679 21.23 -8.89 -3.79
N SER A 680 21.95 -7.97 -4.43
CA SER A 680 22.01 -7.91 -5.90
C SER A 680 22.61 -9.20 -6.48
N LEU A 681 22.14 -9.56 -7.67
CA LEU A 681 22.65 -10.71 -8.43
C LEU A 681 24.18 -10.65 -8.58
N GLU A 682 24.73 -9.46 -8.87
CA GLU A 682 26.18 -9.25 -9.01
C GLU A 682 26.97 -9.67 -7.75
N ASN A 683 26.50 -9.27 -6.57
CA ASN A 683 27.16 -9.62 -5.32
C ASN A 683 27.00 -11.10 -4.96
N LEU A 684 25.86 -11.70 -5.32
CA LEU A 684 25.60 -13.11 -5.07
C LEU A 684 26.45 -14.01 -5.97
N ILE A 685 26.64 -13.66 -7.25
CA ILE A 685 27.48 -14.42 -8.19
C ILE A 685 28.92 -14.52 -7.69
N LYS A 686 29.46 -13.47 -7.06
CA LYS A 686 30.84 -13.45 -6.50
C LYS A 686 31.07 -14.53 -5.44
N THR A 687 29.99 -15.10 -4.87
CA THR A 687 30.08 -16.17 -3.86
C THR A 687 30.23 -17.56 -4.47
N LEU A 688 29.92 -17.73 -5.76
CA LEU A 688 30.00 -19.01 -6.47
C LEU A 688 31.42 -19.30 -6.94
N LYS A 689 31.82 -20.56 -6.86
CA LYS A 689 33.08 -21.05 -7.43
C LYS A 689 32.91 -21.35 -8.92
N LYS A 690 34.01 -21.32 -9.67
CA LYS A 690 33.99 -21.60 -11.12
C LYS A 690 33.35 -22.94 -11.49
N ASP A 691 33.46 -23.97 -10.65
CA ASP A 691 32.86 -25.29 -10.86
C ASP A 691 31.33 -25.32 -10.67
N GLU A 692 30.76 -24.33 -9.97
CA GLU A 692 29.34 -24.24 -9.64
C GLU A 692 28.48 -23.61 -10.75
N PHE A 693 29.11 -23.03 -11.79
CA PHE A 693 28.45 -22.48 -12.99
C PHE A 693 28.15 -23.57 -14.02
N LYS A 694 27.23 -24.48 -13.68
CA LYS A 694 26.86 -25.62 -14.52
C LYS A 694 26.10 -25.19 -15.78
N TYR A 695 25.14 -24.30 -15.65
CA TYR A 695 24.24 -23.90 -16.73
C TYR A 695 24.94 -22.96 -17.71
N MET A 696 25.77 -22.04 -17.22
CA MET A 696 26.62 -21.21 -18.08
C MET A 696 27.55 -22.07 -18.97
N LYS A 697 28.20 -23.10 -18.40
CA LYS A 697 29.10 -24.01 -19.14
C LYS A 697 28.41 -24.86 -20.19
N GLN A 698 27.10 -25.02 -20.09
CA GLN A 698 26.33 -25.78 -21.06
C GLN A 698 26.13 -25.02 -22.38
N TYR A 699 26.11 -23.68 -22.32
CA TYR A 699 25.77 -22.84 -23.48
C TYR A 699 26.94 -22.01 -24.03
N PHE A 700 28.06 -21.93 -23.30
CA PHE A 700 29.21 -21.12 -23.68
C PHE A 700 30.51 -21.93 -23.64
N ASP A 701 31.35 -21.73 -24.66
CA ASP A 701 32.64 -22.39 -24.78
C ASP A 701 33.61 -22.03 -23.65
N SER A 702 34.48 -22.97 -23.29
CA SER A 702 35.43 -22.81 -22.17
C SER A 702 36.37 -21.60 -22.28
N GLU A 703 36.70 -21.15 -23.49
CA GLU A 703 37.56 -19.98 -23.71
C GLU A 703 36.81 -18.64 -23.53
N LYS A 704 35.49 -18.62 -23.75
CA LYS A 704 34.68 -17.39 -23.72
C LYS A 704 33.90 -17.24 -22.42
N ILE A 705 33.67 -18.32 -21.70
CA ILE A 705 32.84 -18.33 -20.49
C ILE A 705 33.39 -17.45 -19.37
N ASP A 706 34.71 -17.34 -19.23
CA ASP A 706 35.34 -16.54 -18.18
C ASP A 706 34.94 -15.05 -18.27
N LEU A 707 34.53 -14.57 -19.45
CA LEU A 707 33.98 -13.23 -19.62
C LEU A 707 32.54 -13.09 -19.07
N LEU A 708 31.80 -14.20 -18.95
CA LEU A 708 30.38 -14.20 -18.61
C LEU A 708 30.10 -14.65 -17.17
N LEU A 709 31.12 -15.06 -16.39
CA LEU A 709 30.98 -15.47 -14.97
C LEU A 709 30.80 -14.29 -14.00
N ARG A 710 30.44 -13.12 -14.51
CA ARG A 710 30.09 -11.91 -13.78
C ARG A 710 28.87 -11.27 -14.43
N LYS A 711 28.17 -10.40 -13.69
CA LYS A 711 27.09 -9.60 -14.30
C LYS A 711 27.68 -8.76 -15.45
N GLY A 712 26.98 -8.76 -16.58
CA GLY A 712 27.35 -8.02 -17.77
C GLY A 712 27.29 -6.51 -17.53
N VAL A 713 27.75 -5.75 -18.53
CA VAL A 713 27.75 -4.29 -18.51
C VAL A 713 26.83 -3.79 -19.62
N PHE A 714 25.79 -3.02 -19.28
CA PHE A 714 24.81 -2.56 -20.26
C PHE A 714 24.62 -1.03 -20.21
N PRO A 715 24.56 -0.32 -21.36
CA PRO A 715 24.44 1.13 -21.38
C PRO A 715 22.98 1.59 -21.29
N TYR A 716 22.34 1.41 -20.13
CA TYR A 716 20.90 1.71 -19.95
C TYR A 716 20.53 3.14 -20.38
N ASP A 717 21.21 4.17 -19.88
CA ASP A 717 20.93 5.58 -20.22
C ASP A 717 21.09 5.91 -21.72
N TYR A 718 21.93 5.15 -22.44
CA TYR A 718 22.01 5.24 -23.90
C TYR A 718 20.86 4.47 -24.55
N PHE A 719 20.39 3.37 -23.99
CA PHE A 719 19.44 2.45 -24.60
C PHE A 719 17.98 2.90 -24.43
N ASP A 720 17.65 4.10 -24.93
CA ASP A 720 16.36 4.79 -24.72
C ASP A 720 15.26 4.48 -25.76
N SER A 721 15.56 3.70 -26.80
CA SER A 721 14.65 3.43 -27.91
C SER A 721 14.94 2.09 -28.59
N PHE A 722 13.90 1.44 -29.11
CA PHE A 722 14.02 0.12 -29.76
C PHE A 722 14.94 0.16 -30.99
N GLU A 723 14.99 1.29 -31.70
CA GLU A 723 15.84 1.48 -32.89
C GLU A 723 17.33 1.30 -32.59
N LYS A 724 17.78 1.58 -31.35
CA LYS A 724 19.17 1.38 -30.93
C LYS A 724 19.59 -0.08 -30.94
N CYS A 725 18.66 -1.03 -31.00
CA CYS A 725 18.98 -2.44 -31.28
C CYS A 725 19.73 -2.62 -32.61
N LYS A 726 19.59 -1.69 -33.57
CA LYS A 726 20.22 -1.75 -34.89
C LYS A 726 21.62 -1.15 -34.92
N ASP A 727 22.04 -0.47 -33.86
CA ASP A 727 23.37 0.15 -33.79
C ASP A 727 24.45 -0.94 -33.87
N SER A 728 25.40 -0.77 -34.78
CA SER A 728 26.41 -1.81 -35.11
C SER A 728 27.60 -1.86 -34.16
N CYS A 729 27.67 -0.97 -33.16
CA CYS A 729 28.78 -0.90 -32.22
C CYS A 729 28.32 -0.39 -30.84
N LEU A 730 29.15 -0.64 -29.81
CA LEU A 730 28.96 -0.05 -28.48
C LEU A 730 29.15 1.47 -28.51
N PRO A 731 28.34 2.23 -27.75
CA PRO A 731 28.51 3.67 -27.69
C PRO A 731 29.80 4.05 -26.93
N PRO A 732 30.27 5.31 -27.03
CA PRO A 732 31.44 5.78 -26.28
C PRO A 732 31.24 5.66 -24.76
N ILE A 733 32.33 5.50 -23.99
CA ILE A 733 32.30 5.36 -22.53
C ILE A 733 31.49 6.45 -21.80
N SER A 734 31.48 7.68 -22.33
CA SER A 734 30.68 8.80 -21.81
C SER A 734 29.16 8.54 -21.82
N LYS A 735 28.70 7.57 -22.60
CA LYS A 735 27.29 7.17 -22.72
C LYS A 735 26.91 5.99 -21.82
N PHE A 736 27.85 5.48 -21.03
CA PHE A 736 27.63 4.52 -19.94
C PHE A 736 27.53 5.21 -18.57
N TYR A 737 27.32 6.53 -18.54
CA TYR A 737 27.04 7.24 -17.31
C TYR A 737 25.72 6.74 -16.71
N ASN A 738 25.66 6.64 -15.38
CA ASN A 738 24.46 6.25 -14.65
C ASN A 738 23.88 7.49 -13.97
N GLU A 739 22.77 8.01 -14.49
CA GLU A 739 22.09 9.19 -13.96
C GLU A 739 21.46 8.95 -12.57
N LEU A 740 21.09 7.72 -12.23
CA LEU A 740 20.51 7.38 -10.91
C LEU A 740 21.51 7.54 -9.77
N ASN A 741 22.74 7.09 -9.98
CA ASN A 741 23.81 7.13 -8.98
C ASN A 741 24.75 8.32 -9.17
N GLU A 742 24.59 9.08 -10.25
CA GLU A 742 25.50 10.15 -10.68
C GLU A 742 26.96 9.67 -10.83
N GLU A 743 27.13 8.45 -11.36
CA GLU A 743 28.42 7.77 -11.47
C GLU A 743 28.78 7.43 -12.91
N ALA A 744 30.03 7.69 -13.30
CA ALA A 744 30.59 7.20 -14.55
C ALA A 744 31.03 5.74 -14.39
N ILE A 745 30.90 4.94 -15.45
CA ILE A 745 31.44 3.59 -15.47
C ILE A 745 32.97 3.57 -15.33
N SER A 746 33.51 2.50 -14.75
CA SER A 746 34.96 2.26 -14.75
C SER A 746 35.48 1.98 -16.18
N VAL A 747 36.74 2.35 -16.43
CA VAL A 747 37.41 2.07 -17.72
C VAL A 747 37.54 0.56 -17.92
N GLU A 748 37.74 -0.19 -16.84
CA GLU A 748 37.84 -1.64 -16.80
C GLU A 748 36.55 -2.33 -17.27
N ASP A 749 35.39 -1.86 -16.80
CA ASP A 749 34.09 -2.42 -17.15
C ASP A 749 33.67 -2.06 -18.58
N TYR A 750 33.98 -0.85 -19.04
CA TYR A 750 33.80 -0.48 -20.45
C TYR A 750 34.64 -1.36 -21.38
N ASN A 751 35.93 -1.53 -21.07
CA ASN A 751 36.82 -2.42 -21.83
C ASN A 751 36.35 -3.88 -21.77
N HIS A 752 35.73 -4.30 -20.67
CA HIS A 752 35.11 -5.61 -20.58
C HIS A 752 33.92 -5.75 -21.55
N ALA A 753 33.00 -4.77 -21.60
CA ALA A 753 31.90 -4.76 -22.56
C ALA A 753 32.40 -4.84 -24.02
N CYS A 754 33.43 -4.06 -24.37
CA CYS A 754 34.06 -4.11 -25.70
C CYS A 754 34.64 -5.50 -26.02
N ARG A 755 35.30 -6.14 -25.04
CA ARG A 755 35.81 -7.51 -25.22
C ARG A 755 34.69 -8.52 -25.45
N VAL A 756 33.59 -8.43 -24.70
CA VAL A 756 32.43 -9.31 -24.88
C VAL A 756 31.84 -9.11 -26.29
N PHE A 757 31.60 -7.87 -26.70
CA PHE A 757 31.03 -7.56 -28.01
C PHE A 757 31.88 -8.14 -29.15
N ASN A 758 33.20 -7.96 -29.08
CA ASN A 758 34.13 -8.45 -30.10
C ASN A 758 34.30 -9.98 -30.07
N GLN A 759 34.49 -10.59 -28.89
CA GLN A 759 34.78 -12.04 -28.76
C GLN A 759 33.58 -12.92 -29.16
N PHE A 760 32.36 -12.39 -29.01
CA PHE A 760 31.13 -13.05 -29.43
C PHE A 760 30.71 -12.69 -30.86
N ASN A 761 31.50 -11.90 -31.59
CA ASN A 761 31.23 -11.47 -32.97
C ASN A 761 29.83 -10.86 -33.14
N LEU A 762 29.41 -10.03 -32.18
CA LEU A 762 28.08 -9.43 -32.20
C LEU A 762 28.01 -8.33 -33.25
N SER A 763 26.94 -8.32 -34.04
CA SER A 763 26.79 -7.42 -35.18
C SER A 763 26.07 -6.12 -34.82
N ASN A 764 25.32 -6.12 -33.71
CA ASN A 764 24.53 -4.98 -33.27
C ASN A 764 24.21 -5.04 -31.77
N LEU A 765 23.71 -3.93 -31.21
CA LEU A 765 23.33 -3.86 -29.79
C LEU A 765 22.12 -4.73 -29.45
N GLY A 766 21.27 -5.07 -30.41
CA GLY A 766 20.20 -6.04 -30.21
C GLY A 766 20.75 -7.40 -29.81
N GLU A 767 21.72 -7.94 -30.56
CA GLU A 767 22.38 -9.21 -30.23
C GLU A 767 23.13 -9.14 -28.90
N TYR A 768 23.68 -7.98 -28.56
CA TYR A 768 24.27 -7.73 -27.24
C TYR A 768 23.22 -7.78 -26.12
N CYS A 769 22.04 -7.19 -26.33
CA CYS A 769 20.91 -7.26 -25.41
C CYS A 769 20.41 -8.71 -25.22
N ASP A 770 20.30 -9.48 -26.32
CA ASP A 770 19.89 -10.89 -26.28
C ASP A 770 20.88 -11.75 -25.49
N LEU A 771 22.19 -11.51 -25.69
CA LEU A 771 23.24 -12.18 -24.93
C LEU A 771 23.16 -11.77 -23.45
N TYR A 772 22.99 -10.48 -23.15
CA TYR A 772 22.94 -9.93 -21.80
C TYR A 772 21.80 -10.57 -20.98
N VAL A 773 20.56 -10.52 -21.49
CA VAL A 773 19.40 -11.10 -20.79
C VAL A 773 19.52 -12.61 -20.63
N LYS A 774 20.08 -13.30 -21.63
CA LYS A 774 20.34 -14.74 -21.57
C LYS A 774 21.36 -15.06 -20.48
N THR A 775 22.44 -14.29 -20.37
CA THR A 775 23.45 -14.49 -19.32
C THR A 775 22.91 -14.23 -17.93
N ASP A 776 22.11 -13.18 -17.74
CA ASP A 776 21.51 -12.87 -16.44
C ASP A 776 20.55 -13.99 -15.96
N VAL A 777 19.73 -14.54 -16.87
CA VAL A 777 18.86 -15.70 -16.57
C VAL A 777 19.67 -16.96 -16.21
N LEU A 778 20.73 -17.26 -16.96
CA LEU A 778 21.56 -18.44 -16.70
C LEU A 778 22.38 -18.29 -15.41
N LEU A 779 22.90 -17.09 -15.11
CA LEU A 779 23.57 -16.77 -13.85
C LEU A 779 22.61 -16.91 -12.66
N LEU A 780 21.38 -16.39 -12.78
CA LEU A 780 20.33 -16.59 -11.78
C LEU A 780 20.00 -18.08 -11.58
N THR A 781 19.95 -18.84 -12.68
CA THR A 781 19.71 -20.30 -12.64
C THR A 781 20.81 -21.01 -11.86
N ASP A 782 22.08 -20.76 -12.18
CA ASP A 782 23.23 -21.32 -11.48
C ASP A 782 23.20 -20.95 -9.99
N LEU A 783 22.98 -19.68 -9.68
CA LEU A 783 22.91 -19.21 -8.29
C LEU A 783 21.78 -19.89 -7.50
N PHE A 784 20.55 -19.86 -8.02
CA PHE A 784 19.39 -20.36 -7.28
C PHE A 784 19.37 -21.88 -7.19
N GLU A 785 19.80 -22.63 -8.22
CA GLU A 785 19.92 -24.08 -8.13
C GLU A 785 21.02 -24.52 -7.15
N ASN A 786 22.11 -23.75 -7.01
CA ASN A 786 23.10 -23.99 -5.96
C ASN A 786 22.52 -23.71 -4.56
N PHE A 787 21.83 -22.58 -4.36
CA PHE A 787 21.10 -22.30 -3.13
C PHE A 787 20.09 -23.41 -2.78
N ARG A 788 19.34 -23.86 -3.79
CA ARG A 788 18.37 -24.95 -3.68
C ARG A 788 19.02 -26.27 -3.28
N LYS A 789 20.16 -26.62 -3.88
CA LYS A 789 20.97 -27.78 -3.51
C LYS A 789 21.42 -27.71 -2.05
N ILE A 790 21.93 -26.56 -1.61
CA ILE A 790 22.34 -26.34 -0.21
C ILE A 790 21.16 -26.51 0.74
N CYS A 791 19.98 -25.97 0.40
CA CYS A 791 18.78 -26.09 1.21
C CYS A 791 18.32 -27.54 1.35
N ILE A 792 18.27 -28.30 0.25
CA ILE A 792 17.89 -29.71 0.28
C ILE A 792 18.91 -30.54 1.06
N GLN A 793 20.21 -30.27 0.91
CA GLN A 793 21.26 -30.98 1.65
C GLN A 793 21.19 -30.70 3.16
N THR A 794 21.04 -29.42 3.52
CA THR A 794 21.13 -28.92 4.91
C THR A 794 19.83 -29.07 5.67
N TYR A 795 18.71 -28.69 5.06
CA TYR A 795 17.38 -28.60 5.70
C TYR A 795 16.43 -29.72 5.26
N LYS A 796 16.78 -30.52 4.24
CA LYS A 796 15.91 -31.55 3.66
C LYS A 796 14.61 -31.01 3.05
N LEU A 797 14.59 -29.70 2.74
CA LEU A 797 13.44 -28.99 2.18
C LEU A 797 13.86 -28.29 0.89
N ASP A 798 12.99 -28.32 -0.11
CA ASP A 798 13.19 -27.63 -1.38
C ASP A 798 12.58 -26.22 -1.32
N PRO A 799 13.38 -25.14 -1.46
CA PRO A 799 12.89 -23.76 -1.38
C PRO A 799 11.83 -23.43 -2.43
N CYS A 800 11.75 -24.17 -3.55
CA CYS A 800 10.75 -23.92 -4.59
C CYS A 800 9.29 -24.17 -4.15
N TRP A 801 9.06 -24.81 -2.99
CA TRP A 801 7.73 -24.92 -2.39
C TRP A 801 7.28 -23.68 -1.64
N TYR A 802 8.23 -22.82 -1.26
CA TYR A 802 8.02 -21.69 -0.38
C TYR A 802 7.92 -20.38 -1.19
N PHE A 803 7.36 -19.36 -0.55
CA PHE A 803 7.33 -18.00 -1.11
C PHE A 803 8.49 -17.14 -0.62
N THR A 804 9.04 -17.43 0.57
CA THR A 804 10.05 -16.60 1.24
C THR A 804 10.97 -17.43 2.14
N THR A 805 12.17 -16.91 2.46
CA THR A 805 13.10 -17.55 3.41
C THR A 805 12.54 -17.71 4.83
N PRO A 806 11.78 -16.77 5.42
CA PRO A 806 11.18 -16.98 6.75
C PRO A 806 10.27 -18.21 6.82
N ALA A 807 9.45 -18.46 5.79
CA ALA A 807 8.59 -19.65 5.75
C ALA A 807 9.40 -20.95 5.65
N LEU A 808 10.44 -20.96 4.81
CA LEU A 808 11.38 -22.09 4.71
C LEU A 808 12.10 -22.33 6.05
N SER A 809 12.58 -21.27 6.69
CA SER A 809 13.32 -21.35 7.95
C SER A 809 12.46 -21.87 9.09
N TRP A 810 11.18 -21.48 9.13
CA TRP A 810 10.21 -21.96 10.11
C TRP A 810 9.97 -23.47 9.99
N ASP A 811 9.71 -23.95 8.77
CA ASP A 811 9.53 -25.38 8.50
C ASP A 811 10.83 -26.17 8.74
N ALA A 812 11.99 -25.62 8.37
CA ALA A 812 13.29 -26.23 8.63
C ALA A 812 13.55 -26.40 10.13
N MET A 813 13.21 -25.40 10.94
CA MET A 813 13.31 -25.46 12.40
C MET A 813 12.40 -26.57 12.96
N LEU A 814 11.13 -26.61 12.57
CA LEU A 814 10.19 -27.63 13.04
C LEU A 814 10.61 -29.04 12.63
N LEU A 815 11.10 -29.21 11.39
CA LEU A 815 11.57 -30.50 10.89
C LEU A 815 12.82 -30.99 11.63
N LYS A 816 13.80 -30.11 11.86
CA LYS A 816 15.06 -30.48 12.51
C LYS A 816 14.92 -30.75 14.00
N THR A 817 14.17 -29.90 14.70
CA THR A 817 14.01 -30.01 16.16
C THR A 817 12.96 -31.05 16.55
N LYS A 818 12.03 -31.38 15.65
CA LYS A 818 10.85 -32.23 15.91
C LYS A 818 10.00 -31.72 17.08
N VAL A 819 10.15 -30.43 17.44
CA VAL A 819 9.41 -29.82 18.55
C VAL A 819 7.93 -29.68 18.20
N ALA A 820 7.09 -29.79 19.22
CA ALA A 820 5.68 -29.44 19.14
C ALA A 820 5.45 -28.21 20.03
N ILE A 821 5.14 -27.08 19.41
CA ILE A 821 4.89 -25.81 20.10
C ILE A 821 3.39 -25.73 20.37
N GLU A 822 2.98 -25.50 21.60
CA GLU A 822 1.59 -25.25 21.93
C GLU A 822 1.22 -23.81 21.57
N LEU A 823 0.13 -23.66 20.82
CA LEU A 823 -0.49 -22.38 20.53
C LEU A 823 -1.49 -22.05 21.63
N PHE A 824 -1.62 -20.76 21.96
CA PHE A 824 -2.65 -20.30 22.89
C PHE A 824 -4.05 -20.69 22.39
N THR A 825 -4.85 -21.30 23.26
CA THR A 825 -6.28 -21.55 23.03
C THR A 825 -7.17 -20.51 23.72
N ASP A 826 -6.59 -19.74 24.66
CA ASP A 826 -7.20 -18.59 25.32
C ASP A 826 -6.75 -17.28 24.65
N TYR A 827 -7.73 -16.46 24.25
CA TYR A 827 -7.47 -15.17 23.61
C TYR A 827 -6.91 -14.13 24.60
N ASP A 828 -7.28 -14.20 25.88
CA ASP A 828 -6.77 -13.29 26.89
C ASP A 828 -5.28 -13.48 27.13
N MET A 829 -4.80 -14.74 27.09
CA MET A 829 -3.37 -15.04 27.13
C MET A 829 -2.64 -14.43 25.94
N LEU A 830 -3.19 -14.56 24.73
CA LEU A 830 -2.58 -13.97 23.54
C LEU A 830 -2.46 -12.45 23.67
N LEU A 831 -3.53 -11.78 24.10
CA LEU A 831 -3.54 -10.32 24.32
C LEU A 831 -2.52 -9.90 25.38
N PHE A 832 -2.44 -10.64 26.48
CA PHE A 832 -1.48 -10.40 27.55
C PHE A 832 -0.03 -10.51 27.05
N ILE A 833 0.29 -11.57 26.30
CA ILE A 833 1.62 -11.74 25.71
C ILE A 833 1.93 -10.63 24.71
N GLU A 834 1.00 -10.29 23.81
CA GLU A 834 1.17 -9.21 22.85
C GLU A 834 1.43 -7.86 23.53
N ASN A 835 0.80 -7.58 24.68
CA ASN A 835 1.06 -6.39 25.48
C ASN A 835 2.47 -6.35 26.07
N GLY A 836 3.15 -7.50 26.18
CA GLY A 836 4.55 -7.62 26.63
C GLY A 836 5.58 -7.65 25.50
N VAL A 837 5.17 -7.85 24.24
CA VAL A 837 6.10 -7.89 23.10
C VAL A 837 6.72 -6.51 22.87
N ARG A 838 8.05 -6.47 22.72
CA ARG A 838 8.82 -5.26 22.38
C ARG A 838 9.72 -5.56 21.18
N GLY A 839 9.96 -4.55 20.36
CA GLY A 839 10.91 -4.63 19.24
C GLY A 839 12.34 -4.36 19.68
N GLY A 840 13.24 -4.23 18.70
CA GLY A 840 14.61 -3.75 18.95
C GLY A 840 14.59 -2.30 19.46
N ILE A 841 15.40 -2.02 20.48
CA ILE A 841 15.57 -0.67 21.01
C ILE A 841 16.47 0.11 20.05
N SER A 842 15.97 1.22 19.53
CA SER A 842 16.75 2.16 18.72
C SER A 842 16.62 3.55 19.33
N GLN A 843 17.68 4.02 19.95
CA GLN A 843 17.68 5.27 20.70
C GLN A 843 19.04 5.97 20.60
N CYS A 844 18.98 7.30 20.54
CA CYS A 844 20.13 8.16 20.64
C CYS A 844 20.07 8.91 21.98
N CYS A 845 20.85 8.46 22.97
CA CYS A 845 20.87 9.04 24.32
C CYS A 845 21.75 10.31 24.39
N ASN A 846 22.73 10.42 23.49
CA ASN A 846 23.61 11.59 23.37
C ASN A 846 23.49 12.23 21.99
N ARG A 847 23.08 13.51 21.93
CA ARG A 847 22.79 14.21 20.65
C ARG A 847 24.00 14.36 19.73
N TYR A 848 25.20 14.41 20.28
CA TYR A 848 26.43 14.59 19.52
C TYR A 848 27.63 14.02 20.29
N ALA A 849 28.46 13.25 19.61
CA ALA A 849 29.76 12.82 20.09
C ALA A 849 30.79 12.98 18.97
N LYS A 850 31.99 13.43 19.33
CA LYS A 850 33.11 13.61 18.40
C LYS A 850 34.34 12.97 19.00
N ALA A 851 35.02 12.14 18.21
CA ALA A 851 36.33 11.61 18.60
C ALA A 851 37.36 12.75 18.66
N ASN A 852 38.19 12.75 19.69
CA ASN A 852 39.36 13.60 19.82
C ASN A 852 40.53 12.74 20.31
N ASN A 853 41.27 12.13 19.40
CA ASN A 853 42.41 11.31 19.76
C ASN A 853 43.48 11.38 18.66
N LYS A 854 44.70 10.95 18.98
CA LYS A 854 45.89 11.05 18.14
C LYS A 854 45.79 10.47 16.72
N TYR A 855 44.77 9.65 16.43
CA TYR A 855 44.54 9.06 15.10
C TYR A 855 43.65 9.94 14.20
N MET A 856 43.03 10.99 14.76
CA MET A 856 42.18 11.91 14.02
C MET A 856 43.02 13.02 13.36
N SER A 857 42.71 13.37 12.11
CA SER A 857 43.39 14.45 11.37
C SER A 857 43.22 15.84 12.01
N ASN A 858 42.22 16.01 12.88
CA ASN A 858 41.90 17.23 13.60
C ASN A 858 42.04 17.09 15.13
N PHE A 859 42.97 16.22 15.58
CA PHE A 859 43.27 16.05 17.00
C PHE A 859 43.73 17.37 17.64
N ASN A 860 43.10 17.73 18.77
CA ASN A 860 43.52 18.86 19.59
C ASN A 860 43.99 18.33 20.95
N PRO A 861 45.29 18.47 21.30
CA PRO A 861 45.82 18.01 22.60
C PRO A 861 45.29 18.81 23.79
N ASP A 862 44.75 20.01 23.56
CA ASP A 862 44.17 20.85 24.63
C ASP A 862 42.72 20.44 24.97
N ASP A 863 42.08 19.65 24.10
CA ASP A 863 40.74 19.12 24.32
C ASP A 863 40.80 17.72 24.98
N GLU A 864 39.71 17.33 25.65
CA GLU A 864 39.56 16.01 26.26
C GLU A 864 39.78 14.88 25.26
N ILE A 865 40.61 13.88 25.60
CA ILE A 865 40.86 12.73 24.74
C ILE A 865 39.61 11.83 24.69
N LYS A 866 39.01 11.71 23.50
CA LYS A 866 37.78 10.94 23.24
C LYS A 866 37.98 9.89 22.16
N TYR A 867 37.62 8.65 22.50
CA TYR A 867 37.50 7.53 21.56
C TYR A 867 36.03 7.21 21.31
N LEU A 868 35.70 6.83 20.07
CA LEU A 868 34.41 6.27 19.73
C LEU A 868 34.61 4.79 19.43
N MET A 869 33.77 3.94 20.02
CA MET A 869 33.82 2.49 19.83
C MET A 869 32.50 2.02 19.24
N TYR A 870 32.59 1.19 18.20
CA TYR A 870 31.44 0.48 17.65
C TYR A 870 31.44 -0.94 18.19
N LEU A 871 30.32 -1.35 18.78
CA LEU A 871 30.11 -2.71 19.28
C LEU A 871 28.88 -3.28 18.57
N ASP A 872 29.04 -4.49 18.05
CA ASP A 872 27.96 -5.24 17.42
C ASP A 872 27.92 -6.65 18.01
N ALA A 873 26.72 -7.10 18.37
CA ALA A 873 26.51 -8.42 18.94
C ALA A 873 26.35 -9.44 17.81
N ASN A 874 27.35 -10.31 17.65
CA ASN A 874 27.31 -11.41 16.68
C ASN A 874 26.08 -12.31 16.92
N ASN A 875 25.13 -12.29 15.99
CA ASN A 875 23.90 -13.09 16.04
C ASN A 875 23.11 -12.96 17.36
N LEU A 876 22.79 -11.71 17.74
CA LEU A 876 22.06 -11.37 18.96
C LEU A 876 20.81 -12.24 19.20
N TYR A 877 19.94 -12.38 18.19
CA TYR A 877 18.71 -13.15 18.33
C TYR A 877 18.96 -14.66 18.35
N GLY A 878 19.97 -15.17 17.62
CA GLY A 878 20.34 -16.59 17.70
C GLY A 878 20.84 -16.98 19.09
N TYR A 879 21.61 -16.09 19.75
CA TYR A 879 21.99 -16.28 21.15
C TYR A 879 20.76 -16.26 22.07
N ALA A 880 19.84 -15.31 21.90
CA ALA A 880 18.60 -15.28 22.68
C ALA A 880 17.74 -16.55 22.49
N MET A 881 17.68 -17.07 21.26
CA MET A 881 16.97 -18.31 20.92
C MET A 881 17.64 -19.58 21.46
N SER A 882 18.91 -19.50 21.90
CA SER A 882 19.60 -20.61 22.56
C SER A 882 19.29 -20.73 24.05
N LYS A 883 18.53 -19.78 24.62
CA LYS A 883 18.09 -19.81 26.02
C LYS A 883 16.85 -20.67 26.20
N TYR A 884 16.51 -20.97 27.46
CA TYR A 884 15.26 -21.65 27.80
C TYR A 884 14.08 -20.75 27.41
N LEU A 885 13.22 -21.27 26.51
CA LEU A 885 12.07 -20.55 25.95
C LEU A 885 10.77 -21.29 26.29
N PRO A 886 9.64 -20.57 26.45
CA PRO A 886 8.34 -21.20 26.69
C PRO A 886 7.86 -21.96 25.45
N LEU A 887 7.44 -23.22 25.63
CA LEU A 887 7.01 -24.11 24.54
C LEU A 887 5.57 -24.61 24.66
N LYS A 888 5.09 -24.90 25.88
CA LYS A 888 3.81 -25.55 26.16
C LYS A 888 3.42 -25.45 27.65
N ASP A 889 2.25 -25.98 27.97
CA ASP A 889 1.60 -26.05 29.27
C ASP A 889 1.26 -24.66 29.85
N PHE A 890 0.80 -23.76 28.96
CA PHE A 890 0.43 -22.40 29.31
C PHE A 890 -0.82 -22.36 30.19
N VAL A 891 -0.68 -21.83 31.41
CA VAL A 891 -1.76 -21.70 32.38
C VAL A 891 -1.70 -20.34 33.07
N TRP A 892 -2.86 -19.77 33.41
CA TRP A 892 -2.92 -18.65 34.33
C TRP A 892 -2.53 -19.12 35.73
N SER A 893 -1.69 -18.35 36.42
CA SER A 893 -1.28 -18.64 37.79
C SER A 893 -1.80 -17.55 38.72
N ASP A 894 -2.45 -17.96 39.81
CA ASP A 894 -2.90 -17.06 40.88
C ASP A 894 -1.79 -16.77 41.92
N ASN A 895 -0.57 -17.24 41.67
CA ASN A 895 0.55 -17.09 42.59
C ASN A 895 1.09 -15.65 42.56
N ASN A 896 0.90 -14.93 43.66
CA ASN A 896 1.56 -13.64 43.88
C ASN A 896 3.02 -13.87 44.31
N LEU A 897 3.96 -13.66 43.39
CA LEU A 897 5.40 -13.79 43.65
C LEU A 897 5.94 -12.52 44.33
N THR A 898 6.73 -12.69 45.38
CA THR A 898 7.47 -11.58 46.00
C THR A 898 8.73 -11.22 45.20
N THR A 899 9.34 -10.07 45.49
CA THR A 899 10.63 -9.69 44.91
C THR A 899 11.70 -10.76 45.14
N GLN A 900 11.73 -11.37 46.32
CA GLN A 900 12.71 -12.39 46.67
C GLN A 900 12.47 -13.68 45.88
N ASP A 901 11.20 -14.05 45.67
CA ASP A 901 10.85 -15.23 44.86
C ASP A 901 11.36 -15.04 43.43
N ILE A 902 11.13 -13.87 42.82
CA ILE A 902 11.56 -13.55 41.46
C ILE A 902 13.09 -13.59 41.32
N LEU A 903 13.82 -13.03 42.29
CA LEU A 903 15.29 -13.03 42.28
C LEU A 903 15.88 -14.44 42.39
N ASN A 904 15.18 -15.34 43.09
CA ASN A 904 15.58 -16.72 43.31
C ASN A 904 15.18 -17.69 42.17
N LEU A 905 14.36 -17.25 41.20
CA LEU A 905 13.99 -18.08 40.05
C LEU A 905 15.23 -18.47 39.24
N SER A 906 15.34 -19.76 38.90
CA SER A 906 16.36 -20.26 37.99
C SER A 906 16.03 -19.89 36.54
N ASP A 907 17.02 -19.44 35.78
CA ASP A 907 16.87 -19.11 34.36
C ASP A 907 16.81 -20.37 33.46
N GLU A 908 17.06 -21.55 34.05
CA GLU A 908 17.05 -22.89 33.41
C GLU A 908 15.93 -23.80 33.96
N SER A 909 14.94 -23.21 34.66
CA SER A 909 13.78 -23.93 35.17
C SER A 909 12.89 -24.43 34.04
N ASP A 910 12.32 -25.62 34.19
CA ASP A 910 11.29 -26.17 33.29
C ASP A 910 9.98 -25.35 33.32
N VAL A 911 9.79 -24.54 34.38
CA VAL A 911 8.66 -23.62 34.54
C VAL A 911 9.16 -22.18 34.59
N GLY A 912 8.61 -21.32 33.72
CA GLY A 912 8.89 -19.89 33.66
C GLY A 912 7.64 -19.03 33.82
N TYR A 913 7.83 -17.72 34.03
CA TYR A 913 6.74 -16.77 34.30
C TYR A 913 6.78 -15.56 33.37
N ILE A 914 5.61 -15.13 32.93
CA ILE A 914 5.40 -13.82 32.30
C ILE A 914 4.44 -13.06 33.21
N LEU A 915 4.86 -11.87 33.65
CA LEU A 915 4.26 -11.17 34.77
C LEU A 915 3.77 -9.80 34.31
N GLU A 916 2.65 -9.34 34.86
CA GLU A 916 2.23 -7.94 34.83
C GLU A 916 2.63 -7.30 36.15
N VAL A 917 3.38 -6.21 36.09
CA VAL A 917 3.91 -5.52 37.27
C VAL A 917 3.81 -4.00 37.16
N ASP A 918 3.74 -3.34 38.31
CA ASP A 918 3.93 -1.90 38.43
C ASP A 918 5.36 -1.63 38.89
N LEU A 919 6.13 -0.88 38.10
CA LEU A 919 7.53 -0.55 38.36
C LEU A 919 7.66 0.92 38.73
N ASP A 920 8.23 1.17 39.91
CA ASP A 920 8.67 2.51 40.30
C ASP A 920 10.06 2.78 39.74
N TYR A 921 10.27 4.00 39.25
CA TYR A 921 11.56 4.48 38.74
C TYR A 921 12.05 5.63 39.63
N PRO A 922 12.85 5.32 40.66
CA PRO A 922 13.28 6.33 41.62
C PRO A 922 14.16 7.42 40.98
N PRO A 923 13.96 8.71 41.33
CA PRO A 923 14.78 9.81 40.81
C PRO A 923 16.29 9.64 41.04
N ASP A 924 16.70 8.96 42.11
CA ASP A 924 18.11 8.67 42.40
C ASP A 924 18.80 7.76 41.38
N LEU A 925 18.03 7.04 40.55
CA LEU A 925 18.56 6.19 39.47
C LEU A 925 18.67 6.91 38.12
N HIS A 926 18.12 8.13 38.00
CA HIS A 926 18.01 8.81 36.71
C HIS A 926 19.36 9.08 36.06
N ASP A 927 20.33 9.57 36.82
CA ASP A 927 21.68 9.84 36.31
C ASP A 927 22.43 8.54 35.96
N LYS A 928 22.22 7.48 36.74
CA LYS A 928 22.88 6.19 36.51
C LYS A 928 22.34 5.47 35.27
N HIS A 929 21.06 5.65 34.97
CA HIS A 929 20.38 4.99 33.86
C HIS A 929 20.13 5.92 32.66
N SER A 930 20.71 7.12 32.64
CA SER A 930 20.46 8.12 31.58
C SER A 930 20.88 7.63 30.19
N ASP A 931 21.95 6.83 30.11
CA ASP A 931 22.46 6.27 28.86
C ASP A 931 21.64 5.08 28.36
N PHE A 932 20.93 4.38 29.26
CA PHE A 932 20.07 3.26 28.91
C PHE A 932 18.93 3.08 29.91
N PRO A 933 17.86 3.89 29.82
CA PRO A 933 16.71 3.72 30.70
C PRO A 933 16.07 2.33 30.51
N LEU A 934 15.76 1.67 31.62
CA LEU A 934 15.18 0.32 31.62
C LEU A 934 13.68 0.32 31.26
N ALA A 935 13.13 -0.87 31.01
CA ALA A 935 11.71 -1.12 30.77
C ALA A 935 11.10 -0.25 29.66
N PRO A 936 11.50 -0.44 28.38
CA PRO A 936 10.97 0.35 27.27
C PRO A 936 9.47 0.15 27.05
N GLU A 937 8.79 1.20 26.59
CA GLU A 937 7.36 1.25 26.33
C GLU A 937 7.07 1.75 24.92
N ASN A 938 6.01 1.24 24.31
CA ASN A 938 5.57 1.72 23.01
C ASN A 938 4.59 2.88 23.20
N LYS A 939 5.05 4.12 23.00
CA LYS A 939 4.23 5.34 23.17
C LYS A 939 4.61 6.43 22.16
N PRO A 940 3.68 7.32 21.78
CA PRO A 940 4.00 8.45 20.92
C PRO A 940 5.01 9.39 21.62
N PRO A 941 6.14 9.73 20.98
CA PRO A 941 7.05 10.75 21.48
C PRO A 941 6.37 12.12 21.61
N PRO A 942 6.89 13.03 22.45
CA PRO A 942 6.43 14.42 22.48
C PRO A 942 6.42 15.03 21.08
N ASN A 943 5.32 15.65 20.69
CA ASN A 943 5.08 16.27 19.36
C ASN A 943 4.99 15.28 18.17
N CYS A 944 4.93 13.97 18.41
CA CYS A 944 4.72 12.96 17.37
C CYS A 944 3.43 12.19 17.66
N LYS A 945 2.66 11.85 16.61
CA LYS A 945 1.45 11.01 16.75
C LYS A 945 1.73 9.52 16.61
N GLU A 946 2.87 9.16 16.01
CA GLU A 946 3.22 7.77 15.77
C GLU A 946 3.90 7.16 16.99
N PRO A 947 3.43 6.01 17.48
CA PRO A 947 4.02 5.34 18.63
C PRO A 947 5.42 4.81 18.26
N ARG A 948 6.38 4.96 19.19
CA ARG A 948 7.73 4.43 19.08
C ARG A 948 8.08 3.68 20.36
N LEU A 949 9.02 2.75 20.25
CA LEU A 949 9.61 2.11 21.42
C LEU A 949 10.54 3.10 22.10
N LEU A 950 10.12 3.64 23.24
CA LEU A 950 10.86 4.63 24.02
C LEU A 950 11.36 4.00 25.31
N THR A 951 12.60 4.29 25.66
CA THR A 951 13.06 4.11 27.03
C THR A 951 12.81 5.43 27.77
N THR A 952 12.21 5.37 28.96
CA THR A 952 11.97 6.55 29.79
C THR A 952 12.29 6.26 31.24
N LEU A 953 12.66 7.29 31.97
CA LEU A 953 12.89 7.27 33.42
C LEU A 953 11.58 7.48 34.21
N GLU A 954 10.45 7.12 33.61
CA GLU A 954 9.14 7.25 34.23
C GLU A 954 8.70 5.92 34.87
N PRO A 955 7.87 5.94 35.92
CA PRO A 955 7.21 4.74 36.42
C PRO A 955 6.44 4.00 35.31
N LYS A 956 6.27 2.69 35.49
CA LYS A 956 5.56 1.80 34.57
C LYS A 956 4.37 1.19 35.28
N THR A 957 3.22 1.16 34.63
CA THR A 957 1.98 0.57 35.19
C THR A 957 1.46 -0.52 34.29
N LYS A 958 0.99 -1.63 34.85
CA LYS A 958 0.54 -2.84 34.13
C LYS A 958 1.57 -3.29 33.08
N TYR A 959 2.85 -3.27 33.45
CA TYR A 959 3.95 -3.59 32.55
C TYR A 959 4.11 -5.12 32.43
N VAL A 960 3.83 -5.66 31.25
CA VAL A 960 3.99 -7.10 30.97
C VAL A 960 5.40 -7.43 30.51
N LEU A 961 6.07 -8.38 31.18
CA LEU A 961 7.42 -8.82 30.83
C LEU A 961 7.73 -10.26 31.28
N HIS A 962 8.72 -10.87 30.65
CA HIS A 962 9.29 -12.15 31.10
C HIS A 962 10.08 -11.98 32.40
N TYR A 963 10.00 -12.96 33.32
CA TYR A 963 10.62 -12.87 34.65
C TYR A 963 12.13 -12.61 34.61
N SER A 964 12.86 -13.12 33.61
CA SER A 964 14.31 -12.89 33.49
C SER A 964 14.66 -11.41 33.27
N ASN A 965 13.84 -10.68 32.52
CA ASN A 965 14.00 -9.23 32.35
C ASN A 965 13.65 -8.49 33.64
N LEU A 966 12.59 -8.91 34.34
CA LEU A 966 12.25 -8.34 35.64
C LEU A 966 13.39 -8.54 36.65
N LYS A 967 13.95 -9.75 36.72
CA LYS A 967 15.11 -10.08 37.55
C LYS A 967 16.31 -9.19 37.23
N LEU A 968 16.58 -8.89 35.96
CA LEU A 968 17.60 -7.91 35.57
C LEU A 968 17.27 -6.51 36.11
N TYR A 969 16.04 -6.05 35.94
CA TYR A 969 15.62 -4.71 36.39
C TYR A 969 15.72 -4.56 37.91
N LEU A 970 15.31 -5.57 38.67
CA LEU A 970 15.42 -5.62 40.13
C LEU A 970 16.89 -5.60 40.58
N LYS A 971 17.78 -6.33 39.88
CA LYS A 971 19.24 -6.28 40.13
C LYS A 971 19.83 -4.89 39.85
N LEU A 972 19.23 -4.15 38.93
CA LEU A 972 19.55 -2.76 38.64
C LEU A 972 18.75 -1.77 39.52
N VAL A 973 18.20 -2.26 40.63
CA VAL A 973 17.58 -1.46 41.72
C VAL A 973 16.25 -0.79 41.34
N LEU A 974 15.60 -1.22 40.25
CA LEU A 974 14.21 -0.85 39.98
C LEU A 974 13.29 -1.47 41.06
N ARG A 975 12.23 -0.77 41.48
CA ARG A 975 11.38 -1.18 42.61
C ARG A 975 9.99 -1.62 42.13
N LEU A 976 9.43 -2.65 42.74
CA LEU A 976 8.02 -3.03 42.55
C LEU A 976 7.13 -2.16 43.43
N GLN A 977 6.03 -1.65 42.89
CA GLN A 977 5.01 -0.98 43.71
C GLN A 977 4.15 -2.04 44.42
N ASN A 978 4.02 -1.94 45.75
CA ASN A 978 3.18 -2.86 46.51
C ASN A 978 1.69 -2.61 46.22
N ASN A 979 0.95 -3.67 45.88
CA ASN A 979 -0.50 -3.66 45.58
C ASN A 979 -1.40 -3.11 46.71
N SER A 980 -0.87 -2.79 47.89
CA SER A 980 -1.61 -2.26 49.04
C SER A 980 -2.12 -0.82 48.88
N THR A 981 -1.76 -0.10 47.80
CA THR A 981 -2.23 1.27 47.53
C THR A 981 -3.21 1.37 46.36
N ARG A 982 -3.68 0.25 45.80
CA ARG A 982 -4.79 0.30 44.83
C ARG A 982 -6.08 0.64 45.61
N PRO A 983 -6.76 1.78 45.35
CA PRO A 983 -8.15 1.87 45.76
C PRO A 983 -8.89 0.71 45.08
N PRO A 984 -9.79 0.00 45.78
CA PRO A 984 -10.58 -1.04 45.14
C PRO A 984 -11.26 -0.43 43.91
N PRO A 985 -11.39 -1.17 42.79
CA PRO A 985 -12.21 -0.70 41.68
C PRO A 985 -13.57 -0.34 42.26
N ALA A 986 -14.03 0.88 41.97
CA ALA A 986 -15.36 1.31 42.36
C ALA A 986 -16.32 0.22 41.87
N GLN A 987 -16.95 -0.49 42.81
CA GLN A 987 -18.06 -1.36 42.45
C GLN A 987 -19.13 -0.48 41.81
N PRO A 988 -19.75 -0.92 40.70
CA PRO A 988 -20.78 -0.14 40.03
C PRO A 988 -21.96 0.18 40.95
#